data_AF-A0A8T7F7U5-F1
#
_entry.id   AF-A0A8T7F7U5-F1
#
_cell.length_a   1.000
_cell.length_b   1.000
_cell.length_c   1.000
_cell.angle_alpha   90.00
_cell.angle_beta   90.00
_cell.angle_gamma   90.00
#
_symmetry.space_group_name_H-M   'P 1'
#
loop_
_entity.id
_entity.type
_entity.pdbx_description
1 polymer ?
#
loop_
_entity_poly.entity_id
_entity_poly.type
_entity_poly.pdbx_seq_one_letter_code
_entity_poly.pdbx_strand_id
1 'polypeptide(L)'
;MTDLRDALDQLRHDIQDLPPSPTSADTAELEKIARELLAQSKNTAYEDEARELFSLLARLSAPSSASAESNQIRGLLRRARIRIEIAGDDHDFDEAIDILAQALDLDPGYVETHDLLMQAAQHSPQHAIKVQGLLDRYGLVLNSEDETETPVPPPAAPTKRAETAPPPPPKSADMASSGPADALLSEIASAYYAGDYARTVDLANRLLATDPNNAQAAEYRQKADDNMMRGVVPDHRIPFDARVAYNRANSLVRAGNYDEAQRLYREARDIAERAGIPSWKDVEQALLEIQDLALARELLADGDRLLMADDWGGALAKYEGALRVVPNDPEGEERVALVREVQQQYDQANVQMNMLSGSLLKRAKGLTDLLNMASRIRQKLPGSERLQAMVYETNSRIQNIKAQLIAQGEGALGRIEAVTAVEEKLRLVDEAIEALRTAVELDAADPKAMNLLQQAQQFRADLGEGRQVMERAAALIAQNFDNELAQARQMLSGLRHQAQDPRYRMLVADLLSRHLERVEVAIDRRDAATAERWLAIAKEEPFRILGRRTEILKLEDEVRGLRQGRIIRRVALGGVALLILGAVLVLSRDAWEPIVNPPPTDTPQPTDTLTPSNTPTATSTASVTPTATPQPSDQTATAGVIQTRIVGTQQSVDAITQTAEGLVAGQTATSRFIDEQATISFNATSVQSTLIMRTEQAQATVNYFNTQTATYQPPSPTIRPSETNTPTATATVQEVLCRVGNASYSDGINVRTSPSVGTVITRMQFNQAADVLAQQMGDQNRIWFKIRYVLGSATVEGWIQSDLVLQLTPCPQLNN
;
A
#
# COMPACT_ATOMS: atom_id res chain seq x y z
N MET A 1 -62.50 56.43 -21.47
CA MET A 1 -62.55 57.19 -20.20
C MET A 1 -63.36 56.46 -19.14
N THR A 2 -64.55 55.93 -19.44
CA THR A 2 -65.26 55.01 -18.53
C THR A 2 -64.42 53.77 -18.23
N ASP A 3 -63.96 53.09 -19.29
CA ASP A 3 -63.09 51.89 -19.30
C ASP A 3 -61.94 51.92 -18.27
N LEU A 4 -61.22 53.05 -18.17
CA LEU A 4 -60.05 53.18 -17.30
C LEU A 4 -60.43 53.29 -15.82
N ARG A 5 -61.61 53.84 -15.52
CA ARG A 5 -62.13 53.91 -14.16
C ARG A 5 -62.61 52.53 -13.70
N ASP A 6 -63.37 51.85 -14.55
CA ASP A 6 -63.89 50.51 -14.27
C ASP A 6 -62.72 49.52 -14.04
N ALA A 7 -61.62 49.65 -14.78
CA ALA A 7 -60.41 48.84 -14.58
C ALA A 7 -59.63 49.16 -13.28
N LEU A 8 -59.62 50.41 -12.82
CA LEU A 8 -59.01 50.79 -11.54
C LEU A 8 -59.87 50.34 -10.35
N ASP A 9 -61.19 50.41 -10.46
CA ASP A 9 -62.12 49.88 -9.46
C ASP A 9 -62.08 48.33 -9.41
N GLN A 10 -61.85 47.64 -10.54
CA GLN A 10 -61.60 46.20 -10.55
C GLN A 10 -60.28 45.85 -9.84
N LEU A 11 -59.17 46.50 -10.20
CA LEU A 11 -57.88 46.29 -9.52
C LEU A 11 -57.99 46.54 -8.00
N ARG A 12 -58.75 47.57 -7.58
CA ARG A 12 -59.04 47.83 -6.17
C ARG A 12 -59.77 46.68 -5.49
N HIS A 13 -60.70 46.02 -6.18
CA HIS A 13 -61.40 44.84 -5.65
C HIS A 13 -60.48 43.62 -5.57
N ASP A 14 -59.72 43.35 -6.64
CA ASP A 14 -58.77 42.22 -6.69
C ASP A 14 -57.72 42.32 -5.58
N ILE A 15 -57.30 43.53 -5.21
CA ILE A 15 -56.38 43.80 -4.09
C ILE A 15 -57.04 43.59 -2.71
N GLN A 16 -58.36 43.83 -2.59
CA GLN A 16 -59.10 43.61 -1.34
C GLN A 16 -59.44 42.13 -1.11
N ASP A 17 -59.53 41.35 -2.18
CA ASP A 17 -59.82 39.92 -2.14
C ASP A 17 -58.55 39.05 -1.97
N LEU A 18 -57.35 39.66 -1.93
CA LEU A 18 -56.11 38.97 -1.60
C LEU A 18 -56.16 38.34 -0.19
N PRO A 19 -55.57 37.14 0.00
CA PRO A 19 -55.46 36.53 1.33
C PRO A 19 -54.62 37.40 2.27
N PRO A 20 -54.75 37.25 3.60
CA PRO A 20 -54.03 38.07 4.59
C PRO A 20 -52.49 37.90 4.57
N SER A 21 -51.95 36.99 3.75
CA SER A 21 -50.52 36.83 3.46
C SER A 21 -50.38 36.34 2.02
N PRO A 22 -50.40 37.25 1.02
CA PRO A 22 -50.35 36.88 -0.38
C PRO A 22 -48.93 36.50 -0.81
N THR A 23 -48.80 35.54 -1.73
CA THR A 23 -47.47 35.10 -2.20
C THR A 23 -46.84 36.14 -3.13
N SER A 24 -45.54 35.99 -3.39
CA SER A 24 -44.83 36.79 -4.38
C SER A 24 -45.35 36.58 -5.82
N ALA A 25 -46.08 35.49 -6.09
CA ALA A 25 -46.70 35.25 -7.39
C ALA A 25 -48.02 36.04 -7.53
N ASP A 26 -48.89 35.93 -6.52
CA ASP A 26 -50.21 36.61 -6.48
C ASP A 26 -50.05 38.13 -6.58
N THR A 27 -49.07 38.67 -5.84
CA THR A 27 -48.75 40.10 -5.89
C THR A 27 -48.10 40.52 -7.20
N ALA A 28 -47.26 39.69 -7.84
CA ALA A 28 -46.57 40.05 -9.07
C ALA A 28 -47.50 40.19 -10.29
N GLU A 29 -48.56 39.40 -10.40
CA GLU A 29 -49.54 39.53 -11.49
C GLU A 29 -50.35 40.83 -11.35
N LEU A 30 -50.83 41.12 -10.15
CA LEU A 30 -51.48 42.40 -9.85
C LEU A 30 -50.53 43.59 -10.02
N GLU A 31 -49.22 43.45 -9.73
CA GLU A 31 -48.23 44.52 -9.91
C GLU A 31 -47.95 44.80 -11.40
N LYS A 32 -48.12 43.79 -12.26
CA LYS A 32 -48.07 43.95 -13.72
C LYS A 32 -49.30 44.69 -14.23
N ILE A 33 -50.50 44.30 -13.80
CA ILE A 33 -51.77 44.98 -14.14
C ILE A 33 -51.75 46.43 -13.66
N ALA A 34 -51.34 46.66 -12.41
CA ALA A 34 -51.23 47.99 -11.82
C ALA A 34 -50.18 48.87 -12.53
N ARG A 35 -49.04 48.32 -13.00
CA ARG A 35 -48.09 49.04 -13.85
C ARG A 35 -48.69 49.45 -15.20
N GLU A 36 -49.48 48.57 -15.81
CA GLU A 36 -50.12 48.85 -17.09
C GLU A 36 -51.21 49.93 -16.95
N LEU A 37 -52.09 49.81 -15.95
CA LEU A 37 -53.10 50.83 -15.65
C LEU A 37 -52.48 52.17 -15.23
N LEU A 38 -51.39 52.17 -14.46
CA LEU A 38 -50.63 53.38 -14.13
C LEU A 38 -50.09 54.05 -15.41
N ALA A 39 -49.52 53.29 -16.34
CA ALA A 39 -49.04 53.81 -17.62
C ALA A 39 -50.17 54.39 -18.49
N GLN A 40 -51.34 53.75 -18.52
CA GLN A 40 -52.53 54.22 -19.25
C GLN A 40 -53.20 55.44 -18.59
N SER A 41 -53.13 55.56 -17.26
CA SER A 41 -53.71 56.67 -16.49
C SER A 41 -52.92 57.98 -16.58
N LYS A 42 -51.70 57.95 -17.13
CA LYS A 42 -50.76 59.08 -17.10
C LYS A 42 -51.28 60.32 -17.83
N ASN A 43 -51.19 61.47 -17.17
CA ASN A 43 -51.78 62.76 -17.56
C ASN A 43 -53.33 62.77 -17.62
N THR A 44 -54.00 61.88 -16.89
CA THR A 44 -55.46 61.88 -16.73
C THR A 44 -55.87 62.17 -15.29
N ALA A 45 -57.16 62.47 -15.06
CA ALA A 45 -57.69 62.73 -13.72
C ALA A 45 -57.66 61.52 -12.77
N TYR A 46 -57.31 60.32 -13.26
CA TYR A 46 -57.23 59.08 -12.48
C TYR A 46 -55.78 58.67 -12.15
N GLU A 47 -54.77 59.49 -12.51
CA GLU A 47 -53.36 59.15 -12.28
C GLU A 47 -53.02 59.00 -10.79
N ASP A 48 -53.56 59.87 -9.93
CA ASP A 48 -53.31 59.80 -8.49
C ASP A 48 -53.95 58.57 -7.83
N GLU A 49 -55.15 58.16 -8.30
CA GLU A 49 -55.84 56.95 -7.85
C GLU A 49 -55.08 55.67 -8.27
N ALA A 50 -54.56 55.64 -9.50
CA ALA A 50 -53.69 54.56 -9.98
C ALA A 50 -52.35 54.50 -9.20
N ARG A 51 -51.77 55.65 -8.84
CA ARG A 51 -50.56 55.73 -8.01
C ARG A 51 -50.81 55.21 -6.59
N GLU A 52 -51.95 55.54 -5.98
CA GLU A 52 -52.29 55.03 -4.64
C GLU A 52 -52.42 53.50 -4.64
N LEU A 53 -53.20 52.92 -5.57
CA LEU A 53 -53.34 51.46 -5.69
C LEU A 53 -52.00 50.77 -5.96
N PHE A 54 -51.18 51.33 -6.86
CA PHE A 54 -49.83 50.81 -7.12
C PHE A 54 -48.93 50.88 -5.86
N SER A 55 -49.00 51.98 -5.10
CA SER A 55 -48.21 52.14 -3.87
C SER A 55 -48.66 51.21 -2.73
N LEU A 56 -49.95 50.89 -2.68
CA LEU A 56 -50.51 49.96 -1.70
C LEU A 56 -50.09 48.52 -2.04
N LEU A 57 -50.13 48.14 -3.32
CA LEU A 57 -49.64 46.84 -3.77
C LEU A 57 -48.12 46.70 -3.57
N ALA A 58 -47.33 47.73 -3.87
CA ALA A 58 -45.88 47.74 -3.67
C ALA A 58 -45.47 47.64 -2.18
N ARG A 59 -46.36 48.00 -1.24
CA ARG A 59 -46.17 47.76 0.20
C ARG A 59 -46.49 46.33 0.61
N LEU A 60 -47.42 45.68 -0.11
CA LEU A 60 -47.74 44.26 0.07
C LEU A 60 -46.67 43.34 -0.54
N SER A 61 -45.93 43.80 -1.58
CA SER A 61 -44.84 43.05 -2.22
C SER A 61 -43.41 43.37 -1.71
N ALA A 62 -43.27 44.31 -0.76
CA ALA A 62 -41.96 44.67 -0.20
C ALA A 62 -41.37 43.54 0.69
N PRO A 63 -40.06 43.24 0.61
CA PRO A 63 -39.42 42.26 1.47
C PRO A 63 -39.41 42.76 2.93
N SER A 64 -40.26 42.16 3.76
CA SER A 64 -40.33 42.37 5.21
C SER A 64 -39.35 41.44 5.95
N SER A 65 -39.37 41.42 7.29
CA SER A 65 -38.63 40.42 8.09
C SER A 65 -38.90 38.98 7.64
N ALA A 66 -40.09 38.72 7.07
CA ALA A 66 -40.47 37.45 6.48
C ALA A 66 -39.55 36.97 5.33
N SER A 67 -38.82 37.86 4.62
CA SER A 67 -37.85 37.42 3.61
C SER A 67 -36.56 36.87 4.24
N ALA A 68 -36.15 37.40 5.40
CA ALA A 68 -35.03 36.86 6.17
C ALA A 68 -35.45 35.55 6.88
N GLU A 69 -36.64 35.53 7.48
CA GLU A 69 -37.22 34.34 8.13
C GLU A 69 -37.44 33.20 7.13
N SER A 70 -37.97 33.46 5.93
CA SER A 70 -38.13 32.43 4.88
C SER A 70 -36.81 31.94 4.27
N ASN A 71 -35.74 32.75 4.29
CA ASN A 71 -34.39 32.27 3.96
C ASN A 71 -33.86 31.34 5.06
N GLN A 72 -34.11 31.67 6.33
CA GLN A 72 -33.73 30.86 7.49
C GLN A 72 -34.49 29.52 7.53
N ILE A 73 -35.80 29.53 7.29
CA ILE A 73 -36.66 28.33 7.16
C ILE A 73 -36.12 27.42 6.05
N ARG A 74 -35.83 27.95 4.85
CA ARG A 74 -35.24 27.16 3.75
C ARG A 74 -33.89 26.52 4.12
N GLY A 75 -33.06 27.19 4.93
CA GLY A 75 -31.84 26.62 5.49
C GLY A 75 -32.10 25.44 6.44
N LEU A 76 -33.06 25.58 7.35
CA LEU A 76 -33.48 24.52 8.28
C LEU A 76 -34.05 23.30 7.52
N LEU A 77 -34.90 23.53 6.53
CA LEU A 77 -35.51 22.47 5.71
C LEU A 77 -34.48 21.71 4.87
N ARG A 78 -33.49 22.40 4.28
CA ARG A 78 -32.38 21.74 3.60
C ARG A 78 -31.61 20.83 4.57
N ARG A 79 -31.29 21.32 5.78
CA ARG A 79 -30.59 20.52 6.80
C ARG A 79 -31.40 19.31 7.24
N ALA A 80 -32.70 19.48 7.53
CA ALA A 80 -33.59 18.38 7.90
C ALA A 80 -33.72 17.33 6.79
N ARG A 81 -33.92 17.75 5.54
CA ARG A 81 -33.96 16.87 4.37
C ARG A 81 -32.66 16.08 4.20
N ILE A 82 -31.51 16.72 4.33
CA ILE A 82 -30.21 16.05 4.23
C ILE A 82 -30.05 14.99 5.33
N ARG A 83 -30.41 15.28 6.59
CA ARG A 83 -30.39 14.27 7.67
C ARG A 83 -31.32 13.09 7.38
N ILE A 84 -32.56 13.34 6.94
CA ILE A 84 -33.53 12.30 6.54
C ILE A 84 -32.98 11.43 5.39
N GLU A 85 -32.31 12.03 4.39
CA GLU A 85 -31.72 11.30 3.26
C GLU A 85 -30.49 10.44 3.60
N ILE A 86 -29.73 10.80 4.64
CA ILE A 86 -28.51 10.10 5.07
C ILE A 86 -28.67 9.40 6.42
N ALA A 87 -29.93 9.20 6.84
CA ALA A 87 -30.25 8.61 8.12
C ALA A 87 -29.77 7.16 8.20
N GLY A 88 -28.90 6.88 9.17
CA GLY A 88 -28.40 5.55 9.48
C GLY A 88 -29.08 4.92 10.69
N ASP A 89 -29.62 5.75 11.59
CA ASP A 89 -30.28 5.35 12.82
C ASP A 89 -31.49 6.26 13.15
N ASP A 90 -32.19 5.96 14.26
CA ASP A 90 -33.32 6.76 14.74
C ASP A 90 -32.91 8.18 15.21
N HIS A 91 -31.63 8.40 15.54
CA HIS A 91 -31.12 9.67 16.08
C HIS A 91 -31.10 10.76 15.01
N ASP A 92 -30.75 10.42 13.77
CA ASP A 92 -30.84 11.31 12.61
C ASP A 92 -32.25 11.87 12.39
N PHE A 93 -33.28 11.01 12.55
CA PHE A 93 -34.68 11.41 12.44
C PHE A 93 -35.13 12.25 13.63
N ASP A 94 -34.68 11.92 14.84
CA ASP A 94 -34.94 12.71 16.04
C ASP A 94 -34.41 14.14 15.88
N GLU A 95 -33.19 14.30 15.39
CA GLU A 95 -32.58 15.61 15.11
C GLU A 95 -33.26 16.33 13.95
N ALA A 96 -33.63 15.63 12.87
CA ALA A 96 -34.40 16.22 11.79
C ALA A 96 -35.73 16.79 12.29
N ILE A 97 -36.44 16.08 13.18
CA ILE A 97 -37.66 16.57 13.83
C ILE A 97 -37.37 17.79 14.71
N ASP A 98 -36.27 17.81 15.46
CA ASP A 98 -35.89 18.95 16.30
C ASP A 98 -35.46 20.18 15.47
N ILE A 99 -34.96 19.97 14.25
CA ILE A 99 -34.68 21.03 13.26
C ILE A 99 -35.97 21.55 12.62
N LEU A 100 -36.93 20.67 12.32
CA LEU A 100 -38.25 21.03 11.80
C LEU A 100 -39.10 21.76 12.86
N ALA A 101 -38.94 21.42 14.14
CA ALA A 101 -39.52 22.17 15.25
C ALA A 101 -39.02 23.63 15.28
N GLN A 102 -37.72 23.86 15.04
CA GLN A 102 -37.16 25.22 14.90
C GLN A 102 -37.72 25.97 13.68
N ALA A 103 -38.19 25.27 12.64
CA ALA A 103 -38.84 25.90 11.50
C ALA A 103 -40.30 26.27 11.83
N LEU A 104 -41.03 25.43 12.57
CA LEU A 104 -42.37 25.77 13.09
C LEU A 104 -42.35 26.94 14.10
N ASP A 105 -41.27 27.09 14.88
CA ASP A 105 -41.08 28.26 15.77
C ASP A 105 -40.95 29.59 14.99
N LEU A 106 -40.58 29.53 13.70
CA LEU A 106 -40.49 30.71 12.80
C LEU A 106 -41.79 30.92 12.03
N ASP A 107 -42.31 29.86 11.40
CA ASP A 107 -43.59 29.87 10.67
C ASP A 107 -44.32 28.53 10.83
N PRO A 108 -45.37 28.46 11.67
CA PRO A 108 -46.21 27.27 11.83
C PRO A 108 -47.04 26.91 10.58
N GLY A 109 -47.09 27.78 9.56
CA GLY A 109 -47.88 27.57 8.34
C GLY A 109 -47.11 26.95 7.17
N TYR A 110 -45.78 26.82 7.27
CA TYR A 110 -44.96 26.48 6.11
C TYR A 110 -45.10 25.02 5.67
N VAL A 111 -45.77 24.80 4.52
CA VAL A 111 -46.21 23.48 4.03
C VAL A 111 -45.08 22.44 3.96
N GLU A 112 -43.92 22.79 3.42
CA GLU A 112 -42.77 21.86 3.29
C GLU A 112 -42.24 21.35 4.64
N THR A 113 -42.45 22.13 5.72
CA THR A 113 -42.11 21.71 7.10
C THR A 113 -43.02 20.56 7.53
N HIS A 114 -44.31 20.63 7.21
CA HIS A 114 -45.28 19.58 7.49
C HIS A 114 -45.00 18.32 6.66
N ASP A 115 -44.66 18.46 5.38
CA ASP A 115 -44.31 17.34 4.52
C ASP A 115 -43.09 16.57 5.04
N LEU A 116 -42.02 17.28 5.42
CA LEU A 116 -40.82 16.67 6.00
C LEU A 116 -41.07 16.06 7.39
N LEU A 117 -41.93 16.69 8.22
CA LEU A 117 -42.36 16.10 9.50
C LEU A 117 -43.15 14.81 9.28
N MET A 118 -44.04 14.77 8.29
CA MET A 118 -44.78 13.57 7.92
C MET A 118 -43.88 12.49 7.31
N GLN A 119 -42.84 12.87 6.56
CA GLN A 119 -41.82 11.93 6.09
C GLN A 119 -41.03 11.32 7.25
N ALA A 120 -40.63 12.11 8.25
CA ALA A 120 -39.95 11.61 9.45
C ALA A 120 -40.88 10.71 10.31
N ALA A 121 -42.16 11.08 10.44
CA ALA A 121 -43.18 10.29 11.14
C ALA A 121 -43.38 8.88 10.54
N GLN A 122 -43.15 8.71 9.24
CA GLN A 122 -43.25 7.41 8.56
C GLN A 122 -42.10 6.46 8.89
N HIS A 123 -40.97 6.94 9.46
CA HIS A 123 -39.81 6.09 9.73
C HIS A 123 -40.07 5.08 10.87
N SER A 124 -40.58 5.56 12.01
CA SER A 124 -40.91 4.70 13.14
C SER A 124 -42.19 5.13 13.87
N PRO A 125 -42.89 4.21 14.57
CA PRO A 125 -44.03 4.56 15.41
C PRO A 125 -43.68 5.54 16.55
N GLN A 126 -42.41 5.61 16.97
CA GLN A 126 -41.98 6.56 17.99
C GLN A 126 -41.87 7.98 17.42
N HIS A 127 -41.29 8.11 16.21
CA HIS A 127 -41.25 9.38 15.48
C HIS A 127 -42.66 9.86 15.13
N ALA A 128 -43.58 8.96 14.75
CA ALA A 128 -44.99 9.30 14.55
C ALA A 128 -45.63 9.93 15.81
N ILE A 129 -45.39 9.38 16.99
CA ILE A 129 -45.89 9.95 18.26
C ILE A 129 -45.21 11.30 18.57
N LYS A 130 -43.89 11.43 18.34
CA LYS A 130 -43.14 12.69 18.53
C LYS A 130 -43.68 13.80 17.62
N VAL A 131 -43.87 13.51 16.34
CA VAL A 131 -44.43 14.44 15.35
C VAL A 131 -45.89 14.77 15.64
N GLN A 132 -46.71 13.79 16.04
CA GLN A 132 -48.10 14.06 16.44
C GLN A 132 -48.17 15.01 17.64
N GLY A 133 -47.38 14.77 18.70
CA GLY A 133 -47.31 15.65 19.85
C GLY A 133 -46.71 17.04 19.55
N LEU A 134 -45.90 17.16 18.48
CA LEU A 134 -45.42 18.44 17.95
C LEU A 134 -46.57 19.19 17.25
N LEU A 135 -47.28 18.55 16.32
CA LEU A 135 -48.40 19.17 15.59
C LEU A 135 -49.55 19.58 16.52
N ASP A 136 -49.88 18.73 17.51
CA ASP A 136 -50.87 19.02 18.56
C ASP A 136 -50.50 20.29 19.36
N ARG A 137 -49.19 20.55 19.60
CA ARG A 137 -48.72 21.76 20.31
C ARG A 137 -48.96 23.04 19.50
N TYR A 138 -48.82 23.00 18.18
CA TYR A 138 -49.07 24.15 17.30
C TYR A 138 -50.55 24.25 16.86
N GLY A 139 -51.41 23.31 17.27
CA GLY A 139 -52.85 23.32 16.96
C GLY A 139 -53.18 22.93 15.51
N LEU A 140 -52.28 22.21 14.85
CA LEU A 140 -52.38 21.85 13.43
C LEU A 140 -53.09 20.49 13.28
N VAL A 141 -54.14 20.44 12.47
CA VAL A 141 -54.92 19.21 12.21
C VAL A 141 -54.67 18.73 10.79
N LEU A 142 -54.34 17.44 10.66
CA LEU A 142 -54.11 16.76 9.38
C LEU A 142 -55.39 16.70 8.54
N ASN A 143 -55.47 17.50 7.48
CA ASN A 143 -56.39 17.30 6.36
C ASN A 143 -55.59 16.89 5.13
N SER A 144 -55.68 15.61 4.79
CA SER A 144 -55.14 15.04 3.56
C SER A 144 -56.26 14.90 2.51
N GLU A 145 -56.26 15.72 1.47
CA GLU A 145 -56.79 15.40 0.12
C GLU A 145 -56.54 16.55 -0.87
N ASP A 146 -56.25 16.18 -2.12
CA ASP A 146 -56.02 16.99 -3.33
C ASP A 146 -54.85 18.02 -3.32
N GLU A 147 -54.11 18.25 -4.42
CA GLU A 147 -54.32 17.82 -5.81
C GLU A 147 -52.98 17.50 -6.53
N THR A 148 -52.99 16.60 -7.51
CA THR A 148 -51.79 16.20 -8.28
C THR A 148 -51.52 17.11 -9.47
N GLU A 149 -50.29 17.65 -9.61
CA GLU A 149 -49.79 18.05 -10.92
C GLU A 149 -48.30 17.74 -11.16
N THR A 150 -47.98 17.37 -12.40
CA THR A 150 -46.69 16.81 -12.88
C THR A 150 -45.79 17.88 -13.57
N PRO A 151 -44.49 17.61 -13.84
CA PRO A 151 -43.46 18.65 -13.76
C PRO A 151 -43.19 19.45 -15.04
N VAL A 152 -42.61 20.65 -14.86
CA VAL A 152 -42.16 21.59 -15.90
C VAL A 152 -40.62 21.76 -15.85
N PRO A 153 -39.90 21.84 -17.00
CA PRO A 153 -38.44 21.67 -17.06
C PRO A 153 -37.61 22.91 -16.66
N PRO A 154 -36.30 22.75 -16.37
CA PRO A 154 -35.50 23.79 -15.71
C PRO A 154 -35.07 24.96 -16.63
N PRO A 155 -35.10 26.21 -16.14
CA PRO A 155 -34.48 27.35 -16.82
C PRO A 155 -32.95 27.31 -16.70
N ALA A 156 -32.28 27.85 -17.72
CA ALA A 156 -30.82 27.78 -17.87
C ALA A 156 -30.03 28.70 -16.92
N ALA A 157 -28.74 28.40 -16.78
CA ALA A 157 -27.79 29.04 -15.87
C ALA A 157 -27.65 30.57 -16.05
N PRO A 158 -27.37 31.33 -14.97
CA PRO A 158 -27.05 32.75 -15.07
C PRO A 158 -25.66 32.97 -15.69
N THR A 159 -25.60 33.77 -16.75
CA THR A 159 -24.33 34.26 -17.31
C THR A 159 -23.72 35.30 -16.39
N LYS A 160 -22.45 35.11 -16.00
CA LYS A 160 -21.66 36.13 -15.30
C LYS A 160 -21.56 37.38 -16.18
N ARG A 161 -22.15 38.50 -15.75
CA ARG A 161 -21.82 39.83 -16.28
C ARG A 161 -20.85 40.50 -15.31
N ALA A 162 -19.67 40.85 -15.80
CA ALA A 162 -18.64 41.50 -14.98
C ALA A 162 -19.12 42.87 -14.50
N GLU A 163 -19.00 43.11 -13.20
CA GLU A 163 -19.30 44.38 -12.55
C GLU A 163 -18.07 45.29 -12.65
N THR A 164 -18.13 46.27 -13.57
CA THR A 164 -17.11 47.32 -13.67
C THR A 164 -17.29 48.34 -12.56
N ALA A 165 -16.23 48.57 -11.77
CA ALA A 165 -16.20 49.55 -10.69
C ALA A 165 -16.61 50.98 -11.16
N PRO A 166 -17.22 51.79 -10.27
CA PRO A 166 -17.61 53.16 -10.60
C PRO A 166 -16.38 54.08 -10.78
N PRO A 167 -16.44 55.07 -11.69
CA PRO A 167 -15.39 56.08 -11.84
C PRO A 167 -15.40 57.09 -10.67
N PRO A 168 -14.28 57.78 -10.41
CA PRO A 168 -14.20 58.79 -9.34
C PRO A 168 -15.08 60.01 -9.64
N PRO A 169 -15.51 60.77 -8.61
CA PRO A 169 -16.40 61.91 -8.78
C PRO A 169 -15.75 63.06 -9.57
N PRO A 170 -16.50 63.75 -10.45
CA PRO A 170 -15.98 64.88 -11.21
C PRO A 170 -15.76 66.10 -10.30
N LYS A 171 -14.69 66.86 -10.59
CA LYS A 171 -14.38 68.12 -9.91
C LYS A 171 -15.15 69.30 -10.52
N SER A 172 -15.97 69.94 -9.67
CA SER A 172 -16.26 71.39 -9.62
C SER A 172 -16.26 72.23 -10.93
N ALA A 173 -17.47 72.57 -11.39
CA ALA A 173 -17.88 73.78 -12.14
C ALA A 173 -19.43 73.74 -12.22
N ASP A 174 -20.22 74.81 -12.10
CA ASP A 174 -20.00 76.22 -11.79
C ASP A 174 -21.19 76.76 -10.97
N MET A 175 -21.02 77.87 -10.24
CA MET A 175 -22.15 78.56 -9.59
C MET A 175 -22.99 79.32 -10.62
N ALA A 176 -24.14 78.78 -11.02
CA ALA A 176 -25.16 79.52 -11.76
C ALA A 176 -26.58 79.05 -11.38
N SER A 177 -27.27 79.83 -10.55
CA SER A 177 -28.74 79.80 -10.41
C SER A 177 -29.39 78.42 -10.25
N SER A 178 -28.95 77.63 -9.25
CA SER A 178 -29.61 76.35 -8.92
C SER A 178 -31.09 76.58 -8.59
N GLY A 179 -31.99 76.01 -9.39
CA GLY A 179 -33.39 75.90 -9.01
C GLY A 179 -33.54 74.99 -7.78
N PRO A 180 -34.68 75.02 -7.07
CA PRO A 180 -34.93 74.09 -5.96
C PRO A 180 -34.85 72.62 -6.40
N ALA A 181 -35.11 72.32 -7.68
CA ALA A 181 -34.94 71.00 -8.28
C ALA A 181 -33.46 70.54 -8.37
N ASP A 182 -32.54 71.42 -8.75
CA ASP A 182 -31.11 71.08 -8.89
C ASP A 182 -30.46 70.82 -7.51
N ALA A 183 -30.90 71.57 -6.50
CA ALA A 183 -30.49 71.34 -5.12
C ALA A 183 -30.95 69.95 -4.61
N LEU A 184 -32.21 69.58 -4.91
CA LEU A 184 -32.73 68.25 -4.60
C LEU A 184 -31.99 67.13 -5.36
N LEU A 185 -31.67 67.31 -6.64
CA LEU A 185 -30.85 66.35 -7.40
C LEU A 185 -29.47 66.13 -6.78
N SER A 186 -28.82 67.20 -6.32
CA SER A 186 -27.53 67.09 -5.62
C SER A 186 -27.67 66.34 -4.29
N GLU A 187 -28.77 66.56 -3.54
CA GLU A 187 -29.03 65.83 -2.30
C GLU A 187 -29.31 64.34 -2.56
N ILE A 188 -30.12 64.00 -3.56
CA ILE A 188 -30.41 62.62 -4.01
C ILE A 188 -29.11 61.89 -4.35
N ALA A 189 -28.25 62.49 -5.17
CA ALA A 189 -26.97 61.89 -5.54
C ALA A 189 -26.06 61.70 -4.30
N SER A 190 -26.04 62.68 -3.37
CA SER A 190 -25.26 62.57 -2.14
C SER A 190 -25.73 61.44 -1.22
N ALA A 191 -27.05 61.24 -1.07
CA ALA A 191 -27.64 60.15 -0.29
C ALA A 191 -27.34 58.79 -0.94
N TYR A 192 -27.41 58.70 -2.26
CA TYR A 192 -27.12 57.48 -3.02
C TYR A 192 -25.66 57.03 -2.81
N TYR A 193 -24.70 57.95 -2.96
CA TYR A 193 -23.29 57.63 -2.77
C TYR A 193 -22.90 57.42 -1.30
N ALA A 194 -23.68 57.93 -0.34
CA ALA A 194 -23.55 57.64 1.08
C ALA A 194 -24.16 56.29 1.50
N GLY A 195 -24.78 55.55 0.57
CA GLY A 195 -25.44 54.26 0.84
C GLY A 195 -26.77 54.37 1.59
N ASP A 196 -27.38 55.56 1.66
CA ASP A 196 -28.69 55.77 2.28
C ASP A 196 -29.79 55.64 1.21
N TYR A 197 -30.02 54.40 0.78
CA TYR A 197 -30.93 54.11 -0.33
C TYR A 197 -32.39 54.46 0.00
N ALA A 198 -32.84 54.21 1.24
CA ALA A 198 -34.17 54.62 1.69
C ALA A 198 -34.38 56.14 1.56
N ARG A 199 -33.43 56.95 2.06
CA ARG A 199 -33.48 58.41 1.89
C ARG A 199 -33.36 58.84 0.43
N THR A 200 -32.58 58.11 -0.37
CA THR A 200 -32.46 58.38 -1.82
C THR A 200 -33.81 58.22 -2.52
N VAL A 201 -34.54 57.14 -2.23
CA VAL A 201 -35.88 56.89 -2.77
C VAL A 201 -36.87 57.97 -2.31
N ASP A 202 -36.86 58.33 -1.02
CA ASP A 202 -37.70 59.40 -0.48
C ASP A 202 -37.45 60.77 -1.15
N LEU A 203 -36.18 61.17 -1.28
CA LEU A 203 -35.80 62.44 -1.91
C LEU A 203 -36.14 62.44 -3.41
N ALA A 204 -35.90 61.32 -4.10
CA ALA A 204 -36.25 61.17 -5.52
C ALA A 204 -37.76 61.23 -5.75
N ASN A 205 -38.56 60.59 -4.90
CA ASN A 205 -40.02 60.66 -4.97
C ASN A 205 -40.55 62.09 -4.72
N ARG A 206 -39.97 62.85 -3.77
CA ARG A 206 -40.33 64.27 -3.55
C ARG A 206 -40.02 65.13 -4.77
N LEU A 207 -38.89 64.91 -5.43
CA LEU A 207 -38.54 65.62 -6.65
C LEU A 207 -39.47 65.23 -7.81
N LEU A 208 -39.73 63.93 -8.02
CA LEU A 208 -40.64 63.43 -9.06
C LEU A 208 -42.11 63.86 -8.85
N ALA A 209 -42.52 64.13 -7.62
CA ALA A 209 -43.83 64.73 -7.33
C ALA A 209 -43.92 66.20 -7.77
N THR A 210 -42.79 66.90 -7.87
CA THR A 210 -42.72 68.31 -8.30
C THR A 210 -42.40 68.43 -9.80
N ASP A 211 -41.55 67.54 -10.33
CA ASP A 211 -41.17 67.41 -11.74
C ASP A 211 -41.27 65.94 -12.19
N PRO A 212 -42.43 65.50 -12.70
CA PRO A 212 -42.64 64.11 -13.13
C PRO A 212 -41.81 63.64 -14.33
N ASN A 213 -41.11 64.55 -15.02
CA ASN A 213 -40.31 64.24 -16.21
C ASN A 213 -38.80 64.20 -15.91
N ASN A 214 -38.40 64.30 -14.64
CA ASN A 214 -36.99 64.28 -14.24
C ASN A 214 -36.34 62.89 -14.39
N ALA A 215 -35.71 62.65 -15.54
CA ALA A 215 -35.09 61.35 -15.85
C ALA A 215 -34.01 60.92 -14.84
N GLN A 216 -33.21 61.85 -14.31
CA GLN A 216 -32.14 61.53 -13.36
C GLN A 216 -32.68 61.12 -11.99
N ALA A 217 -33.72 61.79 -11.51
CA ALA A 217 -34.39 61.41 -10.26
C ALA A 217 -34.99 59.99 -10.33
N ALA A 218 -35.61 59.65 -11.47
CA ALA A 218 -36.14 58.31 -11.71
C ALA A 218 -35.03 57.24 -11.77
N GLU A 219 -33.89 57.55 -12.40
CA GLU A 219 -32.74 56.65 -12.46
C GLU A 219 -32.10 56.40 -11.08
N TYR A 220 -31.91 57.45 -10.27
CA TYR A 220 -31.40 57.30 -8.90
C TYR A 220 -32.36 56.52 -8.00
N ARG A 221 -33.68 56.76 -8.13
CA ARG A 221 -34.68 55.97 -7.41
C ARG A 221 -34.56 54.49 -7.77
N GLN A 222 -34.61 54.16 -9.06
CA GLN A 222 -34.54 52.77 -9.53
C GLN A 222 -33.24 52.06 -9.08
N LYS A 223 -32.10 52.75 -9.09
CA LYS A 223 -30.83 52.19 -8.59
C LYS A 223 -30.80 52.02 -7.07
N ALA A 224 -31.43 52.92 -6.32
CA ALA A 224 -31.56 52.80 -4.88
C ALA A 224 -32.51 51.65 -4.51
N ASP A 225 -33.64 51.52 -5.22
CA ASP A 225 -34.56 50.38 -5.11
C ASP A 225 -33.83 49.04 -5.36
N ASP A 226 -33.04 48.93 -6.45
CA ASP A 226 -32.27 47.71 -6.78
C ASP A 226 -31.22 47.37 -5.69
N ASN A 227 -30.43 48.35 -5.23
CA ASN A 227 -29.45 48.11 -4.17
C ASN A 227 -30.09 47.72 -2.84
N MET A 228 -31.24 48.34 -2.51
CA MET A 228 -32.02 48.02 -1.31
C MET A 228 -32.61 46.61 -1.38
N MET A 229 -33.22 46.22 -2.50
CA MET A 229 -33.71 44.86 -2.74
C MET A 229 -32.59 43.81 -2.71
N ARG A 230 -31.36 44.19 -3.12
CA ARG A 230 -30.20 43.29 -3.18
C ARG A 230 -29.37 43.29 -1.90
N GLY A 231 -29.74 44.05 -0.87
CA GLY A 231 -29.04 44.11 0.43
C GLY A 231 -27.57 44.59 0.33
N VAL A 232 -27.23 45.33 -0.73
CA VAL A 232 -25.85 45.79 -1.01
C VAL A 232 -25.60 47.07 -0.22
N VAL A 233 -24.62 47.05 0.69
CA VAL A 233 -24.31 48.18 1.58
C VAL A 233 -22.87 48.64 1.35
N PRO A 234 -22.61 49.93 1.04
CA PRO A 234 -21.25 50.43 0.90
C PRO A 234 -20.45 50.31 2.20
N ASP A 235 -19.19 49.86 2.12
CA ASP A 235 -18.32 49.61 3.28
C ASP A 235 -18.23 50.78 4.27
N HIS A 236 -18.23 52.02 3.78
CA HIS A 236 -18.18 53.24 4.59
C HIS A 236 -19.46 53.52 5.39
N ARG A 237 -20.61 52.94 5.00
CA ARG A 237 -21.89 53.06 5.70
C ARG A 237 -21.98 52.09 6.88
N ILE A 238 -21.23 50.98 6.83
CA ILE A 238 -21.19 49.93 7.84
C ILE A 238 -20.45 50.44 9.09
N PRO A 239 -21.00 50.27 10.32
CA PRO A 239 -20.33 50.64 11.56
C PRO A 239 -18.97 49.96 11.71
N PHE A 240 -18.00 50.66 12.32
CA PHE A 240 -16.67 50.10 12.59
C PHE A 240 -16.75 48.79 13.38
N ASP A 241 -17.55 48.76 14.45
CA ASP A 241 -17.69 47.59 15.31
C ASP A 241 -18.32 46.39 14.57
N ALA A 242 -19.29 46.63 13.68
CA ALA A 242 -19.88 45.59 12.82
C ALA A 242 -18.84 45.00 11.86
N ARG A 243 -18.00 45.82 11.23
CA ARG A 243 -16.88 45.34 10.40
C ARG A 243 -15.83 44.58 11.22
N VAL A 244 -15.56 44.98 12.45
CA VAL A 244 -14.63 44.26 13.34
C VAL A 244 -15.18 42.89 13.73
N ALA A 245 -16.47 42.82 14.12
CA ALA A 245 -17.14 41.55 14.41
C ALA A 245 -17.14 40.60 13.20
N TYR A 246 -17.50 41.12 12.00
CA TYR A 246 -17.47 40.35 10.75
C TYR A 246 -16.06 39.83 10.39
N ASN A 247 -15.03 40.68 10.46
CA ASN A 247 -13.66 40.27 10.16
C ASN A 247 -13.08 39.28 11.19
N ARG A 248 -13.51 39.37 12.45
CA ARG A 248 -13.19 38.37 13.48
C ARG A 248 -13.92 37.06 13.22
N ALA A 249 -15.20 37.08 12.81
CA ALA A 249 -15.94 35.91 12.38
C ALA A 249 -15.24 35.20 11.20
N ASN A 250 -14.91 35.94 10.14
CA ASN A 250 -14.13 35.43 8.98
C ASN A 250 -12.80 34.78 9.40
N SER A 251 -12.18 35.26 10.48
CA SER A 251 -10.93 34.70 11.02
C SER A 251 -11.16 33.40 11.80
N LEU A 252 -12.31 33.26 12.47
CA LEU A 252 -12.73 32.02 13.13
C LEU A 252 -13.18 30.96 12.13
N VAL A 253 -13.84 31.33 11.02
CA VAL A 253 -14.15 30.40 9.92
C VAL A 253 -12.87 29.77 9.36
N ARG A 254 -11.82 30.57 9.12
CA ARG A 254 -10.49 30.06 8.71
C ARG A 254 -9.81 29.18 9.77
N ALA A 255 -10.23 29.25 11.03
CA ALA A 255 -9.76 28.38 12.11
C ALA A 255 -10.70 27.18 12.37
N GLY A 256 -11.76 27.02 11.58
CA GLY A 256 -12.78 25.98 11.74
C GLY A 256 -13.73 26.16 12.95
N ASN A 257 -13.65 27.28 13.68
CA ASN A 257 -14.48 27.54 14.86
C ASN A 257 -15.82 28.16 14.44
N TYR A 258 -16.72 27.31 13.95
CA TYR A 258 -17.96 27.74 13.30
C TYR A 258 -19.00 28.29 14.28
N ASP A 259 -19.11 27.75 15.50
CA ASP A 259 -20.04 28.22 16.52
C ASP A 259 -19.74 29.66 16.96
N GLU A 260 -18.46 29.96 17.23
CA GLU A 260 -18.06 31.31 17.62
C GLU A 260 -18.13 32.28 16.43
N ALA A 261 -17.84 31.82 15.20
CA ALA A 261 -18.04 32.61 14.00
C ALA A 261 -19.52 32.97 13.78
N GLN A 262 -20.45 32.02 13.92
CA GLN A 262 -21.89 32.26 13.79
C GLN A 262 -22.37 33.30 14.81
N ARG A 263 -21.91 33.22 16.06
CA ARG A 263 -22.21 34.22 17.09
C ARG A 263 -21.76 35.63 16.67
N LEU A 264 -20.55 35.77 16.14
CA LEU A 264 -20.01 37.07 15.72
C LEU A 264 -20.67 37.59 14.43
N TYR A 265 -21.13 36.74 13.52
CA TYR A 265 -21.94 37.18 12.38
C TYR A 265 -23.30 37.72 12.83
N ARG A 266 -23.97 37.08 13.81
CA ARG A 266 -25.20 37.61 14.42
C ARG A 266 -24.93 38.96 15.10
N GLU A 267 -23.85 39.08 15.86
CA GLU A 267 -23.43 40.36 16.46
C GLU A 267 -23.18 41.45 15.40
N ALA A 268 -22.51 41.13 14.30
CA ALA A 268 -22.26 42.05 13.20
C ALA A 268 -23.57 42.55 12.53
N ARG A 269 -24.53 41.64 12.33
CA ARG A 269 -25.89 41.97 11.83
C ARG A 269 -26.61 42.91 12.80
N ASP A 270 -26.68 42.54 14.07
CA ASP A 270 -27.43 43.29 15.09
C ASP A 270 -26.84 44.69 15.32
N ILE A 271 -25.52 44.88 15.15
CA ILE A 271 -24.89 46.22 15.16
C ILE A 271 -25.26 47.02 13.89
N ALA A 272 -25.29 46.38 12.72
CA ALA A 272 -25.68 47.04 11.47
C ALA A 272 -27.16 47.49 11.50
N GLU A 273 -28.06 46.63 11.96
CA GLU A 273 -29.49 46.92 12.12
C GLU A 273 -29.72 48.14 13.03
N ARG A 274 -29.09 48.16 14.20
CA ARG A 274 -29.12 49.31 15.14
C ARG A 274 -28.57 50.61 14.55
N ALA A 275 -27.73 50.53 13.51
CA ALA A 275 -27.21 51.68 12.78
C ALA A 275 -28.07 52.07 11.55
N GLY A 276 -29.28 51.53 11.44
CA GLY A 276 -30.20 51.80 10.34
C GLY A 276 -29.83 51.12 9.03
N ILE A 277 -29.24 49.92 9.10
CA ILE A 277 -28.94 49.06 7.95
C ILE A 277 -29.77 47.78 8.11
N PRO A 278 -30.99 47.71 7.54
CA PRO A 278 -31.94 46.62 7.81
C PRO A 278 -31.55 45.28 7.19
N SER A 279 -30.74 45.30 6.13
CA SER A 279 -30.17 44.11 5.49
C SER A 279 -28.70 44.37 5.15
N TRP A 280 -27.85 43.37 5.41
CA TRP A 280 -26.46 43.37 4.99
C TRP A 280 -26.16 41.98 4.40
N LYS A 281 -26.24 41.91 3.07
CA LYS A 281 -26.17 40.67 2.31
C LYS A 281 -24.96 39.80 2.66
N ASP A 282 -23.77 40.38 2.84
CA ASP A 282 -22.55 39.59 3.08
C ASP A 282 -22.58 38.87 4.44
N VAL A 283 -23.27 39.44 5.44
CA VAL A 283 -23.50 38.79 6.73
C VAL A 283 -24.62 37.77 6.65
N GLU A 284 -25.71 38.07 5.95
CA GLU A 284 -26.80 37.11 5.74
C GLU A 284 -26.33 35.87 4.98
N GLN A 285 -25.54 36.05 3.93
CA GLN A 285 -24.92 34.96 3.18
C GLN A 285 -23.92 34.19 4.07
N ALA A 286 -23.04 34.87 4.81
CA ALA A 286 -22.11 34.20 5.73
C ALA A 286 -22.82 33.44 6.87
N LEU A 287 -24.00 33.90 7.30
CA LEU A 287 -24.85 33.18 8.27
C LEU A 287 -25.48 31.91 7.69
N LEU A 288 -25.70 31.82 6.39
CA LEU A 288 -26.12 30.59 5.73
C LEU A 288 -24.92 29.65 5.53
N GLU A 289 -23.82 30.15 4.97
CA GLU A 289 -22.59 29.39 4.74
C GLU A 289 -22.01 28.78 6.03
N ILE A 290 -22.08 29.48 7.17
CA ILE A 290 -21.58 28.96 8.44
C ILE A 290 -22.44 27.83 9.01
N GLN A 291 -23.74 27.78 8.70
CA GLN A 291 -24.63 26.68 9.10
C GLN A 291 -24.32 25.42 8.29
N ASP A 292 -24.05 25.58 6.99
CA ASP A 292 -23.60 24.50 6.11
C ASP A 292 -22.25 23.93 6.55
N LEU A 293 -21.27 24.80 6.87
CA LEU A 293 -19.95 24.39 7.37
C LEU A 293 -20.03 23.66 8.72
N ALA A 294 -20.89 24.13 9.63
CA ALA A 294 -21.12 23.46 10.91
C ALA A 294 -21.74 22.07 10.73
N LEU A 295 -22.78 21.96 9.89
CA LEU A 295 -23.44 20.69 9.56
C LEU A 295 -22.47 19.71 8.87
N ALA A 296 -21.68 20.16 7.90
CA ALA A 296 -20.71 19.29 7.23
C ALA A 296 -19.71 18.71 8.24
N ARG A 297 -19.16 19.54 9.14
CA ARG A 297 -18.23 19.11 10.19
C ARG A 297 -18.84 18.13 11.18
N GLU A 298 -20.11 18.31 11.53
CA GLU A 298 -20.87 17.40 12.36
C GLU A 298 -21.01 16.03 11.69
N LEU A 299 -21.45 16.00 10.42
CA LEU A 299 -21.54 14.78 9.63
C LEU A 299 -20.18 14.07 9.46
N LEU A 300 -19.07 14.81 9.32
CA LEU A 300 -17.73 14.20 9.35
C LEU A 300 -17.43 13.57 10.72
N ALA A 301 -17.79 14.21 11.82
CA ALA A 301 -17.57 13.66 13.17
C ALA A 301 -18.43 12.41 13.43
N ASP A 302 -19.66 12.36 12.93
CA ASP A 302 -20.52 11.17 13.02
C ASP A 302 -20.05 10.04 12.11
N GLY A 303 -19.57 10.37 10.91
CA GLY A 303 -18.88 9.40 10.06
C GLY A 303 -17.64 8.82 10.73
N ASP A 304 -16.83 9.65 11.41
CA ASP A 304 -15.65 9.21 12.18
C ASP A 304 -16.06 8.28 13.36
N ARG A 305 -17.20 8.54 14.03
CA ARG A 305 -17.77 7.64 15.07
C ARG A 305 -18.20 6.29 14.50
N LEU A 306 -18.94 6.29 13.39
CA LEU A 306 -19.41 5.07 12.72
C LEU A 306 -18.24 4.23 12.18
N LEU A 307 -17.19 4.89 11.69
CA LEU A 307 -15.95 4.25 11.25
C LEU A 307 -15.21 3.56 12.42
N MET A 308 -15.20 4.18 13.62
CA MET A 308 -14.69 3.54 14.84
C MET A 308 -15.57 2.37 15.32
N ALA A 309 -16.88 2.41 15.05
CA ALA A 309 -17.81 1.31 15.31
C ALA A 309 -17.78 0.20 14.23
N ASP A 310 -16.85 0.28 13.27
CA ASP A 310 -16.69 -0.65 12.15
C ASP A 310 -17.89 -0.69 11.17
N ASP A 311 -18.78 0.32 11.24
CA ASP A 311 -19.82 0.57 10.22
C ASP A 311 -19.32 1.50 9.12
N TRP A 312 -18.60 0.90 8.18
CA TRP A 312 -18.10 1.59 7.00
C TRP A 312 -19.22 2.07 6.06
N GLY A 313 -20.42 1.48 6.14
CA GLY A 313 -21.56 1.83 5.29
C GLY A 313 -22.18 3.14 5.75
N GLY A 314 -22.56 3.21 7.03
CA GLY A 314 -23.02 4.45 7.67
C GLY A 314 -21.98 5.55 7.60
N ALA A 315 -20.70 5.27 7.89
CA ALA A 315 -19.63 6.25 7.80
C ALA A 315 -19.53 6.88 6.40
N LEU A 316 -19.54 6.06 5.34
CA LEU A 316 -19.50 6.55 3.96
C LEU A 316 -20.72 7.43 3.63
N ALA A 317 -21.93 7.04 4.08
CA ALA A 317 -23.14 7.83 3.87
C ALA A 317 -23.07 9.21 4.55
N LYS A 318 -22.51 9.31 5.77
CA LYS A 318 -22.28 10.59 6.45
C LYS A 318 -21.26 11.48 5.72
N TYR A 319 -20.14 10.92 5.29
CA TYR A 319 -19.12 11.67 4.56
C TYR A 319 -19.63 12.14 3.18
N GLU A 320 -20.39 11.32 2.46
CA GLU A 320 -21.07 11.74 1.23
C GLU A 320 -22.14 12.80 1.50
N GLY A 321 -22.86 12.71 2.63
CA GLY A 321 -23.77 13.75 3.11
C GLY A 321 -23.07 15.10 3.33
N ALA A 322 -21.91 15.11 4.00
CA ALA A 322 -21.11 16.31 4.20
C ALA A 322 -20.73 16.97 2.85
N LEU A 323 -20.35 16.18 1.84
CA LEU A 323 -20.03 16.68 0.50
C LEU A 323 -21.25 17.19 -0.31
N ARG A 324 -22.49 16.79 0.04
CA ARG A 324 -23.73 17.41 -0.49
C ARG A 324 -24.01 18.77 0.16
N VAL A 325 -23.57 18.96 1.40
CA VAL A 325 -23.70 20.24 2.13
C VAL A 325 -22.65 21.23 1.63
N VAL A 326 -21.38 20.82 1.65
CA VAL A 326 -20.20 21.61 1.24
C VAL A 326 -19.44 20.86 0.12
N PRO A 327 -19.71 21.18 -1.15
CA PRO A 327 -19.02 20.54 -2.27
C PRO A 327 -17.52 20.89 -2.32
N ASN A 328 -16.68 19.90 -2.63
CA ASN A 328 -15.22 19.99 -2.71
C ASN A 328 -14.54 20.30 -1.35
N ASP A 329 -15.11 19.87 -0.23
CA ASP A 329 -14.39 19.85 1.04
C ASP A 329 -13.28 18.77 1.00
N PRO A 330 -11.99 19.14 1.12
CA PRO A 330 -10.90 18.17 1.04
C PRO A 330 -10.93 17.15 2.19
N GLU A 331 -11.42 17.54 3.36
CA GLU A 331 -11.53 16.65 4.52
C GLU A 331 -12.58 15.54 4.32
N GLY A 332 -13.72 15.87 3.70
CA GLY A 332 -14.73 14.89 3.27
C GLY A 332 -14.26 14.02 2.11
N GLU A 333 -13.57 14.59 1.10
CA GLU A 333 -13.05 13.83 -0.04
C GLU A 333 -12.02 12.77 0.38
N GLU A 334 -11.08 13.11 1.27
CA GLU A 334 -10.09 12.16 1.81
C GLU A 334 -10.75 11.01 2.57
N ARG A 335 -11.74 11.32 3.43
CA ARG A 335 -12.49 10.32 4.21
C ARG A 335 -13.32 9.39 3.33
N VAL A 336 -14.02 9.92 2.33
CA VAL A 336 -14.75 9.11 1.32
C VAL A 336 -13.80 8.20 0.56
N ALA A 337 -12.65 8.71 0.11
CA ALA A 337 -11.65 7.93 -0.61
C ALA A 337 -11.08 6.80 0.26
N LEU A 338 -10.74 7.10 1.52
CA LEU A 338 -10.25 6.14 2.51
C LEU A 338 -11.22 4.97 2.72
N VAL A 339 -12.50 5.26 3.02
CA VAL A 339 -13.48 4.21 3.32
C VAL A 339 -13.79 3.36 2.09
N ARG A 340 -13.94 3.98 0.90
CA ARG A 340 -14.15 3.25 -0.36
C ARG A 340 -12.96 2.34 -0.69
N GLU A 341 -11.72 2.80 -0.50
CA GLU A 341 -10.53 1.98 -0.72
C GLU A 341 -10.48 0.79 0.25
N VAL A 342 -10.78 1.00 1.54
CA VAL A 342 -10.83 -0.08 2.54
C VAL A 342 -11.91 -1.11 2.20
N GLN A 343 -13.14 -0.68 1.91
CA GLN A 343 -14.23 -1.56 1.48
C GLN A 343 -13.82 -2.40 0.27
N GLN A 344 -13.33 -1.75 -0.79
CA GLN A 344 -12.92 -2.41 -2.02
C GLN A 344 -11.79 -3.45 -1.78
N GLN A 345 -10.78 -3.10 -0.97
CA GLN A 345 -9.68 -4.02 -0.68
C GLN A 345 -10.12 -5.17 0.23
N TYR A 346 -11.02 -4.93 1.19
CA TYR A 346 -11.60 -5.96 2.04
C TYR A 346 -12.44 -6.96 1.24
N ASP A 347 -13.31 -6.49 0.36
CA ASP A 347 -14.16 -7.34 -0.49
C ASP A 347 -13.31 -8.16 -1.47
N GLN A 348 -12.29 -7.55 -2.07
CA GLN A 348 -11.31 -8.27 -2.90
C GLN A 348 -10.59 -9.37 -2.11
N ALA A 349 -10.15 -9.07 -0.89
CA ALA A 349 -9.48 -10.04 -0.02
C ALA A 349 -10.43 -11.19 0.38
N ASN A 350 -11.70 -10.90 0.69
CA ASN A 350 -12.71 -11.88 1.03
C ASN A 350 -13.10 -12.79 -0.16
N VAL A 351 -13.27 -12.22 -1.35
CA VAL A 351 -13.49 -13.00 -2.59
C VAL A 351 -12.29 -13.88 -2.89
N GLN A 352 -11.06 -13.35 -2.82
CA GLN A 352 -9.84 -14.12 -3.02
C GLN A 352 -9.75 -15.28 -2.02
N MET A 353 -9.98 -15.02 -0.72
CA MET A 353 -9.97 -16.03 0.35
C MET A 353 -10.88 -17.23 0.07
N ASN A 354 -12.06 -16.98 -0.49
CA ASN A 354 -13.03 -18.02 -0.85
C ASN A 354 -12.71 -18.71 -2.19
N MET A 355 -12.00 -18.02 -3.10
CA MET A 355 -11.56 -18.56 -4.40
C MET A 355 -10.23 -19.34 -4.34
N LEU A 356 -9.54 -19.39 -3.19
CA LEU A 356 -8.28 -20.11 -2.99
C LEU A 356 -8.42 -21.63 -3.13
N SER A 357 -8.30 -22.09 -4.37
CA SER A 357 -8.41 -23.49 -4.79
C SER A 357 -7.16 -23.99 -5.51
N GLY A 358 -6.99 -25.32 -5.55
CA GLY A 358 -5.85 -25.99 -6.21
C GLY A 358 -4.79 -26.52 -5.24
N SER A 359 -3.54 -26.60 -5.71
CA SER A 359 -2.42 -27.18 -4.96
C SER A 359 -2.15 -26.45 -3.64
N LEU A 360 -1.58 -27.18 -2.67
CA LEU A 360 -1.22 -26.61 -1.37
C LEU A 360 -0.30 -25.38 -1.52
N LEU A 361 0.66 -25.43 -2.43
CA LEU A 361 1.55 -24.32 -2.77
C LEU A 361 0.81 -23.08 -3.29
N LYS A 362 -0.18 -23.24 -4.17
CA LYS A 362 -0.95 -22.10 -4.69
C LYS A 362 -1.81 -21.47 -3.59
N ARG A 363 -2.44 -22.30 -2.76
CA ARG A 363 -3.23 -21.85 -1.60
C ARG A 363 -2.36 -21.16 -0.54
N ALA A 364 -1.18 -21.71 -0.25
CA ALA A 364 -0.19 -21.13 0.65
C ALA A 364 0.20 -19.71 0.23
N LYS A 365 0.65 -19.52 -1.02
CA LYS A 365 1.04 -18.20 -1.56
C LYS A 365 -0.10 -17.20 -1.50
N GLY A 366 -1.30 -17.61 -1.95
CA GLY A 366 -2.47 -16.74 -1.90
C GLY A 366 -2.89 -16.31 -0.49
N LEU A 367 -2.74 -17.17 0.53
CA LEU A 367 -2.95 -16.76 1.93
C LEU A 367 -1.89 -15.78 2.42
N THR A 368 -0.62 -15.94 2.01
CA THR A 368 0.45 -14.98 2.36
C THR A 368 0.20 -13.62 1.69
N ASP A 369 -0.23 -13.61 0.43
CA ASP A 369 -0.60 -12.38 -0.29
C ASP A 369 -1.79 -11.68 0.38
N LEU A 370 -2.79 -12.44 0.84
CA LEU A 370 -3.92 -11.94 1.63
C LEU A 370 -3.50 -11.39 2.98
N LEU A 371 -2.60 -12.07 3.71
CA LEU A 371 -2.07 -11.58 4.99
C LEU A 371 -1.34 -10.24 4.80
N ASN A 372 -0.55 -10.11 3.73
CA ASN A 372 0.11 -8.86 3.35
C ASN A 372 -0.90 -7.77 2.98
N MET A 373 -2.00 -8.11 2.31
CA MET A 373 -3.06 -7.17 1.96
C MET A 373 -3.83 -6.69 3.20
N ALA A 374 -4.32 -7.61 4.03
CA ALA A 374 -5.01 -7.28 5.29
C ALA A 374 -4.12 -6.46 6.23
N SER A 375 -2.80 -6.73 6.26
CA SER A 375 -1.84 -5.93 7.04
C SER A 375 -1.71 -4.48 6.54
N ARG A 376 -1.79 -4.24 5.23
CA ARG A 376 -1.81 -2.87 4.67
C ARG A 376 -3.11 -2.14 5.00
N ILE A 377 -4.26 -2.80 4.86
CA ILE A 377 -5.56 -2.20 5.21
C ILE A 377 -5.60 -1.85 6.71
N ARG A 378 -5.08 -2.74 7.57
CA ARG A 378 -4.99 -2.52 9.02
C ARG A 378 -4.06 -1.36 9.43
N GLN A 379 -3.09 -0.97 8.60
CA GLN A 379 -2.30 0.25 8.86
C GLN A 379 -3.15 1.52 8.70
N LYS A 380 -4.17 1.49 7.84
CA LYS A 380 -5.12 2.59 7.64
C LYS A 380 -6.21 2.60 8.72
N LEU A 381 -6.77 1.43 9.05
CA LEU A 381 -7.76 1.27 10.13
C LEU A 381 -7.30 0.22 11.16
N PRO A 382 -6.50 0.60 12.16
CA PRO A 382 -5.94 -0.36 13.12
C PRO A 382 -6.97 -0.92 14.12
N GLY A 383 -8.09 -0.23 14.32
CA GLY A 383 -9.15 -0.58 15.28
C GLY A 383 -10.31 -1.43 14.74
N SER A 384 -10.33 -1.74 13.44
CA SER A 384 -11.42 -2.53 12.84
C SER A 384 -11.42 -3.99 13.32
N GLU A 385 -12.56 -4.43 13.87
CA GLU A 385 -12.77 -5.82 14.30
C GLU A 385 -12.85 -6.78 13.10
N ARG A 386 -13.52 -6.37 12.01
CA ARG A 386 -13.62 -7.15 10.75
C ARG A 386 -12.24 -7.44 10.16
N LEU A 387 -11.35 -6.44 10.12
CA LEU A 387 -9.96 -6.64 9.65
C LEU A 387 -9.17 -7.55 10.57
N GLN A 388 -9.35 -7.42 11.89
CA GLN A 388 -8.70 -8.30 12.86
C GLN A 388 -9.18 -9.76 12.73
N ALA A 389 -10.49 -9.99 12.53
CA ALA A 389 -11.06 -11.30 12.27
C ALA A 389 -10.51 -11.94 10.99
N MET A 390 -10.44 -11.18 9.88
CA MET A 390 -9.84 -11.63 8.63
C MET A 390 -8.37 -12.05 8.80
N VAL A 391 -7.57 -11.29 9.56
CA VAL A 391 -6.17 -11.65 9.85
C VAL A 391 -6.08 -12.94 10.68
N TYR A 392 -6.94 -13.14 11.69
CA TYR A 392 -6.96 -14.38 12.46
C TYR A 392 -7.39 -15.58 11.62
N GLU A 393 -8.41 -15.44 10.77
CA GLU A 393 -8.87 -16.52 9.89
C GLU A 393 -7.78 -16.90 8.87
N THR A 394 -7.14 -15.89 8.25
CA THR A 394 -6.02 -16.09 7.32
C THR A 394 -4.89 -16.88 7.99
N ASN A 395 -4.49 -16.48 9.20
CA ASN A 395 -3.46 -17.19 9.97
C ASN A 395 -3.89 -18.63 10.32
N SER A 396 -5.13 -18.86 10.74
CA SER A 396 -5.63 -20.21 11.00
C SER A 396 -5.61 -21.10 9.75
N ARG A 397 -5.97 -20.54 8.59
CA ARG A 397 -5.90 -21.26 7.30
C ARG A 397 -4.45 -21.56 6.90
N ILE A 398 -3.51 -20.65 7.14
CA ILE A 398 -2.06 -20.88 6.92
C ILE A 398 -1.55 -22.03 7.79
N GLN A 399 -1.85 -22.03 9.08
CA GLN A 399 -1.42 -23.10 10.00
C GLN A 399 -1.98 -24.48 9.59
N ASN A 400 -3.24 -24.53 9.15
CA ASN A 400 -3.84 -25.75 8.61
C ASN A 400 -3.13 -26.24 7.33
N ILE A 401 -2.75 -25.35 6.41
CA ILE A 401 -1.99 -25.72 5.21
C ILE A 401 -0.57 -26.16 5.56
N LYS A 402 0.11 -25.49 6.50
CA LYS A 402 1.43 -25.92 7.00
C LYS A 402 1.38 -27.33 7.56
N ALA A 403 0.38 -27.66 8.38
CA ALA A 403 0.18 -29.01 8.90
C ALA A 403 -0.05 -30.05 7.78
N GLN A 404 -0.83 -29.71 6.75
CA GLN A 404 -1.04 -30.58 5.57
C GLN A 404 0.25 -30.80 4.77
N LEU A 405 1.07 -29.76 4.57
CA LEU A 405 2.35 -29.84 3.88
C LEU A 405 3.37 -30.69 4.65
N ILE A 406 3.46 -30.52 5.98
CA ILE A 406 4.31 -31.35 6.84
C ILE A 406 3.87 -32.82 6.78
N ALA A 407 2.57 -33.09 6.90
CA ALA A 407 2.03 -34.45 6.81
C ALA A 407 2.25 -35.10 5.43
N GLN A 408 2.18 -34.32 4.34
CA GLN A 408 2.54 -34.79 3.00
C GLN A 408 4.03 -35.15 2.93
N GLY A 409 4.92 -34.30 3.46
CA GLY A 409 6.36 -34.56 3.51
C GLY A 409 6.71 -35.81 4.32
N GLU A 410 6.15 -35.95 5.53
CA GLU A 410 6.31 -37.15 6.37
C GLU A 410 5.77 -38.41 5.68
N GLY A 411 4.60 -38.32 5.04
CA GLY A 411 4.01 -39.43 4.28
C GLY A 411 4.87 -39.84 3.08
N ALA A 412 5.45 -38.88 2.35
CA ALA A 412 6.36 -39.14 1.25
C ALA A 412 7.67 -39.79 1.74
N LEU A 413 8.25 -39.30 2.85
CA LEU A 413 9.43 -39.89 3.48
C LEU A 413 9.18 -41.33 3.95
N GLY A 414 8.05 -41.59 4.63
CA GLY A 414 7.69 -42.94 5.08
C GLY A 414 7.50 -43.95 3.94
N ARG A 415 7.09 -43.51 2.75
CA ARG A 415 6.98 -44.38 1.56
C ARG A 415 8.34 -44.82 1.00
N ILE A 416 9.43 -44.13 1.30
CA ILE A 416 10.78 -44.44 0.77
C ILE A 416 11.26 -45.83 1.22
N GLU A 417 10.89 -46.26 2.43
CA GLU A 417 11.32 -47.55 2.99
C GLU A 417 10.69 -48.75 2.26
N ALA A 418 9.45 -48.60 1.77
CA ALA A 418 8.72 -49.63 1.04
C ALA A 418 9.19 -49.77 -0.43
N VAL A 419 9.82 -48.74 -0.99
CA VAL A 419 10.34 -48.74 -2.36
C VAL A 419 11.75 -49.33 -2.39
N THR A 420 12.12 -50.05 -3.46
CA THR A 420 13.47 -50.61 -3.64
C THR A 420 14.30 -49.92 -4.74
N ALA A 421 13.66 -49.35 -5.77
CA ALA A 421 14.32 -48.66 -6.87
C ALA A 421 14.73 -47.21 -6.50
N VAL A 422 15.99 -46.85 -6.71
CA VAL A 422 16.55 -45.53 -6.37
C VAL A 422 15.85 -44.39 -7.12
N GLU A 423 15.45 -44.60 -8.37
CA GLU A 423 14.77 -43.57 -9.17
C GLU A 423 13.40 -43.19 -8.59
N GLU A 424 12.61 -44.17 -8.12
CA GLU A 424 11.33 -43.91 -7.45
C GLU A 424 11.52 -43.36 -6.02
N LYS A 425 12.59 -43.76 -5.31
CA LYS A 425 12.98 -43.11 -4.04
C LYS A 425 13.32 -41.63 -4.25
N LEU A 426 14.09 -41.29 -5.29
CA LEU A 426 14.40 -39.91 -5.64
C LEU A 426 13.13 -39.11 -5.94
N ARG A 427 12.18 -39.69 -6.68
CA ARG A 427 10.88 -39.05 -6.94
C ARG A 427 10.09 -38.74 -5.66
N LEU A 428 10.05 -39.68 -4.71
CA LEU A 428 9.40 -39.49 -3.40
C LEU A 428 10.14 -38.48 -2.50
N VAL A 429 11.47 -38.47 -2.52
CA VAL A 429 12.29 -37.48 -1.80
C VAL A 429 12.07 -36.08 -2.37
N ASP A 430 12.00 -35.92 -3.69
CA ASP A 430 11.75 -34.63 -4.34
C ASP A 430 10.34 -34.12 -4.00
N GLU A 431 9.32 -34.99 -3.97
CA GLU A 431 7.96 -34.67 -3.47
C GLU A 431 8.00 -34.19 -2.01
N ALA A 432 8.76 -34.86 -1.14
CA ALA A 432 8.90 -34.48 0.26
C ALA A 432 9.61 -33.13 0.42
N ILE A 433 10.69 -32.88 -0.33
CA ILE A 433 11.46 -31.63 -0.29
C ILE A 433 10.59 -30.45 -0.75
N GLU A 434 9.76 -30.61 -1.79
CA GLU A 434 8.87 -29.54 -2.25
C GLU A 434 7.81 -29.18 -1.19
N ALA A 435 7.16 -30.19 -0.60
CA ALA A 435 6.19 -29.97 0.47
C ALA A 435 6.82 -29.34 1.74
N LEU A 436 8.00 -29.80 2.14
CA LEU A 436 8.68 -29.33 3.36
C LEU A 436 9.33 -27.96 3.17
N ARG A 437 9.92 -27.66 2.01
CA ARG A 437 10.41 -26.30 1.68
C ARG A 437 9.27 -25.29 1.77
N THR A 438 8.12 -25.61 1.20
CA THR A 438 6.97 -24.69 1.18
C THR A 438 6.33 -24.53 2.56
N ALA A 439 6.42 -25.53 3.44
CA ALA A 439 6.11 -25.36 4.86
C ALA A 439 7.09 -24.42 5.60
N VAL A 440 8.40 -24.50 5.32
CA VAL A 440 9.42 -23.59 5.89
C VAL A 440 9.30 -22.16 5.32
N GLU A 441 8.87 -22.00 4.06
CA GLU A 441 8.57 -20.68 3.47
C GLU A 441 7.35 -20.00 4.13
N LEU A 442 6.39 -20.78 4.64
CA LEU A 442 5.25 -20.27 5.41
C LEU A 442 5.62 -19.92 6.86
N ASP A 443 6.52 -20.69 7.47
CA ASP A 443 6.93 -20.50 8.87
C ASP A 443 8.40 -20.91 9.05
N ALA A 444 9.29 -19.91 8.97
CA ALA A 444 10.72 -20.08 9.15
C ALA A 444 11.14 -20.28 10.62
N ALA A 445 10.20 -20.37 11.56
CA ALA A 445 10.48 -20.71 12.96
C ALA A 445 10.11 -22.16 13.31
N ASP A 446 9.47 -22.92 12.40
CA ASP A 446 9.02 -24.29 12.68
C ASP A 446 10.18 -25.31 12.67
N PRO A 447 10.61 -25.83 13.84
CA PRO A 447 11.76 -26.73 13.91
C PRO A 447 11.44 -28.10 13.31
N LYS A 448 10.17 -28.52 13.27
CA LYS A 448 9.77 -29.82 12.73
C LYS A 448 9.93 -29.81 11.20
N ALA A 449 9.41 -28.76 10.55
CA ALA A 449 9.54 -28.59 9.11
C ALA A 449 11.01 -28.50 8.67
N MET A 450 11.84 -27.74 9.41
CA MET A 450 13.27 -27.61 9.15
C MET A 450 14.03 -28.94 9.26
N ASN A 451 13.83 -29.68 10.36
CA ASN A 451 14.52 -30.97 10.58
C ASN A 451 14.16 -32.01 9.50
N LEU A 452 12.87 -32.10 9.14
CA LEU A 452 12.41 -33.00 8.07
C LEU A 452 12.96 -32.58 6.71
N LEU A 453 13.03 -31.29 6.41
CA LEU A 453 13.60 -30.78 5.16
C LEU A 453 15.10 -31.13 5.06
N GLN A 454 15.86 -30.96 6.14
CA GLN A 454 17.28 -31.33 6.19
C GLN A 454 17.46 -32.84 6.00
N GLN A 455 16.64 -33.67 6.65
CA GLN A 455 16.65 -35.13 6.48
C GLN A 455 16.35 -35.53 5.02
N ALA A 456 15.34 -34.93 4.40
CA ALA A 456 14.98 -35.18 3.01
C ALA A 456 16.09 -34.77 2.03
N GLN A 457 16.73 -33.62 2.27
CA GLN A 457 17.89 -33.16 1.48
C GLN A 457 19.09 -34.12 1.59
N GLN A 458 19.35 -34.67 2.78
CA GLN A 458 20.40 -35.67 2.97
C GLN A 458 20.08 -36.96 2.20
N PHE A 459 18.86 -37.51 2.31
CA PHE A 459 18.45 -38.66 1.51
C PHE A 459 18.58 -38.41 0.00
N ARG A 460 18.29 -37.20 -0.49
CA ARG A 460 18.46 -36.83 -1.90
C ARG A 460 19.93 -36.91 -2.34
N ALA A 461 20.84 -36.42 -1.50
CA ALA A 461 22.27 -36.44 -1.78
C ALA A 461 22.79 -37.88 -1.87
N ASP A 462 22.48 -38.71 -0.85
CA ASP A 462 22.93 -40.11 -0.76
C ASP A 462 22.42 -40.96 -1.95
N LEU A 463 21.13 -40.81 -2.30
CA LEU A 463 20.53 -41.49 -3.46
C LEU A 463 21.10 -40.96 -4.79
N GLY A 464 21.36 -39.66 -4.88
CA GLY A 464 21.95 -39.01 -6.04
C GLY A 464 23.38 -39.47 -6.31
N GLU A 465 24.21 -39.62 -5.27
CA GLU A 465 25.54 -40.22 -5.36
C GLU A 465 25.46 -41.66 -5.88
N GLY A 466 24.60 -42.48 -5.28
CA GLY A 466 24.40 -43.87 -5.71
C GLY A 466 24.00 -44.01 -7.18
N ARG A 467 23.08 -43.16 -7.66
CA ARG A 467 22.71 -43.11 -9.09
C ARG A 467 23.91 -42.79 -9.98
N GLN A 468 24.72 -41.79 -9.63
CA GLN A 468 25.92 -41.44 -10.41
C GLN A 468 26.96 -42.56 -10.40
N VAL A 469 27.16 -43.22 -9.26
CA VAL A 469 28.11 -44.33 -9.13
C VAL A 469 27.64 -45.53 -9.97
N MET A 470 26.33 -45.82 -10.02
CA MET A 470 25.76 -46.82 -10.93
C MET A 470 25.95 -46.45 -12.41
N GLU A 471 25.72 -45.18 -12.79
CA GLU A 471 25.91 -44.70 -14.16
C GLU A 471 27.37 -44.80 -14.63
N ARG A 472 28.32 -44.36 -13.79
CA ARG A 472 29.76 -44.49 -14.06
C ARG A 472 30.20 -45.95 -14.11
N ALA A 473 29.73 -46.79 -13.18
CA ALA A 473 30.02 -48.22 -13.19
C ALA A 473 29.51 -48.87 -14.47
N ALA A 474 28.30 -48.55 -14.93
CA ALA A 474 27.73 -49.04 -16.19
C ALA A 474 28.58 -48.68 -17.42
N ALA A 475 29.16 -47.48 -17.46
CA ALA A 475 30.04 -47.05 -18.56
C ALA A 475 31.39 -47.79 -18.57
N LEU A 476 32.00 -48.02 -17.40
CA LEU A 476 33.22 -48.84 -17.24
C LEU A 476 32.96 -50.31 -17.62
N ILE A 477 31.80 -50.82 -17.20
CA ILE A 477 31.25 -52.13 -17.57
C ILE A 477 31.16 -52.27 -19.09
N ALA A 478 30.51 -51.33 -19.78
CA ALA A 478 30.31 -51.37 -21.23
C ALA A 478 31.63 -51.33 -22.06
N GLN A 479 32.67 -50.67 -21.56
CA GLN A 479 33.99 -50.59 -22.22
C GLN A 479 34.79 -51.91 -22.14
N ASN A 480 34.54 -52.75 -21.12
CA ASN A 480 35.02 -54.13 -21.03
C ASN A 480 36.55 -54.33 -20.99
N PHE A 481 37.30 -53.35 -20.49
CA PHE A 481 38.72 -53.51 -20.17
C PHE A 481 38.94 -54.00 -18.73
N ASP A 482 39.94 -54.86 -18.49
CA ASP A 482 40.13 -55.57 -17.21
C ASP A 482 40.34 -54.64 -15.99
N ASN A 483 41.00 -53.51 -16.20
CA ASN A 483 41.19 -52.43 -15.22
C ASN A 483 39.86 -51.73 -14.87
N GLU A 484 39.01 -51.52 -15.86
CA GLU A 484 37.71 -50.84 -15.70
C GLU A 484 36.67 -51.75 -15.06
N LEU A 485 36.68 -53.05 -15.40
CA LEU A 485 35.88 -54.06 -14.71
C LEU A 485 36.27 -54.14 -13.21
N ALA A 486 37.56 -54.06 -12.89
CA ALA A 486 38.02 -53.99 -11.50
C ALA A 486 37.58 -52.69 -10.80
N GLN A 487 37.65 -51.54 -11.48
CA GLN A 487 37.18 -50.25 -10.95
C GLN A 487 35.66 -50.24 -10.73
N ALA A 488 34.88 -50.72 -11.72
CA ALA A 488 33.42 -50.87 -11.61
C ALA A 488 33.03 -51.82 -10.47
N ARG A 489 33.79 -52.89 -10.26
CA ARG A 489 33.62 -53.79 -9.11
C ARG A 489 33.80 -53.05 -7.79
N GLN A 490 34.86 -52.25 -7.65
CA GLN A 490 35.11 -51.44 -6.45
C GLN A 490 33.96 -50.45 -6.22
N MET A 491 33.53 -49.73 -7.27
CA MET A 491 32.41 -48.79 -7.21
C MET A 491 31.09 -49.44 -6.76
N LEU A 492 30.70 -50.56 -7.39
CA LEU A 492 29.47 -51.27 -7.03
C LEU A 492 29.55 -51.93 -5.65
N SER A 493 30.74 -52.31 -5.16
CA SER A 493 30.90 -52.83 -3.79
C SER A 493 30.60 -51.76 -2.72
N GLY A 494 30.87 -50.48 -2.98
CA GLY A 494 30.52 -49.37 -2.09
C GLY A 494 29.01 -49.15 -1.95
N LEU A 495 28.22 -49.50 -2.97
CA LEU A 495 26.77 -49.33 -2.98
C LEU A 495 25.99 -50.50 -2.33
N ARG A 496 26.59 -51.23 -1.38
CA ARG A 496 25.96 -52.40 -0.76
C ARG A 496 24.61 -52.09 -0.06
N HIS A 497 24.41 -50.85 0.37
CA HIS A 497 23.13 -50.37 0.92
C HIS A 497 22.01 -50.27 -0.13
N GLN A 498 22.36 -50.21 -1.43
CA GLN A 498 21.43 -50.19 -2.57
C GLN A 498 21.25 -51.58 -3.21
N ALA A 499 21.68 -52.66 -2.52
CA ALA A 499 21.59 -54.03 -3.03
C ALA A 499 20.16 -54.53 -3.33
N GLN A 500 19.13 -53.78 -2.95
CA GLN A 500 17.74 -54.05 -3.28
C GLN A 500 17.26 -53.42 -4.59
N ASP A 501 18.02 -52.51 -5.21
CA ASP A 501 17.65 -51.86 -6.46
C ASP A 501 17.74 -52.86 -7.66
N PRO A 502 16.69 -52.98 -8.50
CA PRO A 502 16.74 -53.78 -9.74
C PRO A 502 17.89 -53.40 -10.69
N ARG A 503 18.16 -52.11 -10.89
CA ARG A 503 19.23 -51.57 -11.76
C ARG A 503 20.60 -51.92 -11.21
N TYR A 504 20.80 -51.80 -9.90
CA TYR A 504 22.04 -52.25 -9.24
C TYR A 504 22.28 -53.74 -9.47
N ARG A 505 21.27 -54.59 -9.22
CA ARG A 505 21.38 -56.04 -9.44
C ARG A 505 21.69 -56.39 -10.90
N MET A 506 21.09 -55.70 -11.86
CA MET A 506 21.37 -55.86 -13.29
C MET A 506 22.83 -55.53 -13.62
N LEU A 507 23.37 -54.42 -13.11
CA LEU A 507 24.78 -54.05 -13.34
C LEU A 507 25.76 -55.03 -12.69
N VAL A 508 25.46 -55.52 -11.48
CA VAL A 508 26.28 -56.56 -10.83
C VAL A 508 26.22 -57.89 -11.61
N ALA A 509 25.09 -58.20 -12.27
CA ALA A 509 24.94 -59.40 -13.08
C ALA A 509 25.69 -59.33 -14.42
N ASP A 510 25.64 -58.18 -15.11
CA ASP A 510 26.41 -57.93 -16.32
C ASP A 510 27.93 -57.94 -16.02
N LEU A 511 28.34 -57.27 -14.93
CA LEU A 511 29.72 -57.32 -14.45
C LEU A 511 30.17 -58.77 -14.16
N LEU A 512 29.32 -59.59 -13.52
CA LEU A 512 29.61 -61.00 -13.25
C LEU A 512 29.77 -61.80 -14.55
N SER A 513 28.87 -61.60 -15.54
CA SER A 513 28.97 -62.27 -16.85
C SER A 513 30.35 -62.07 -17.48
N ARG A 514 30.81 -60.81 -17.55
CA ARG A 514 32.12 -60.49 -18.14
C ARG A 514 33.30 -61.11 -17.37
N HIS A 515 33.17 -61.27 -16.05
CA HIS A 515 34.17 -61.98 -15.24
C HIS A 515 34.18 -63.49 -15.54
N LEU A 516 33.01 -64.11 -15.74
CA LEU A 516 32.91 -65.53 -16.08
C LEU A 516 33.41 -65.80 -17.52
N GLU A 517 33.11 -64.92 -18.48
CA GLU A 517 33.68 -64.97 -19.83
C GLU A 517 35.23 -64.95 -19.81
N ARG A 518 35.85 -64.15 -18.92
CA ARG A 518 37.31 -64.15 -18.72
C ARG A 518 37.83 -65.46 -18.12
N VAL A 519 37.06 -66.14 -17.27
CA VAL A 519 37.39 -67.50 -16.78
C VAL A 519 37.34 -68.51 -17.92
N GLU A 520 36.28 -68.51 -18.73
CA GLU A 520 36.12 -69.42 -19.87
C GLU A 520 37.24 -69.25 -20.91
N VAL A 521 37.56 -68.02 -21.31
CA VAL A 521 38.68 -67.74 -22.22
C VAL A 521 40.04 -68.18 -21.65
N ALA A 522 40.22 -68.14 -20.33
CA ALA A 522 41.43 -68.65 -19.68
C ALA A 522 41.46 -70.19 -19.65
N ILE A 523 40.31 -70.86 -19.46
CA ILE A 523 40.15 -72.32 -19.57
C ILE A 523 40.48 -72.79 -20.99
N ASP A 524 39.96 -72.13 -22.02
CA ASP A 524 40.23 -72.44 -23.43
C ASP A 524 41.71 -72.33 -23.79
N ARG A 525 42.37 -71.28 -23.30
CA ARG A 525 43.84 -71.10 -23.40
C ARG A 525 44.64 -72.06 -22.52
N ARG A 526 43.96 -72.95 -21.78
CA ARG A 526 44.50 -73.90 -20.80
C ARG A 526 45.32 -73.24 -19.70
N ASP A 527 45.03 -71.99 -19.34
CA ASP A 527 45.71 -71.28 -18.27
C ASP A 527 44.95 -71.25 -16.95
N ALA A 528 45.12 -72.33 -16.20
CA ALA A 528 44.50 -72.52 -14.89
C ALA A 528 44.82 -71.39 -13.88
N ALA A 529 46.00 -70.75 -13.94
CA ALA A 529 46.37 -69.72 -12.96
C ALA A 529 45.54 -68.44 -13.13
N THR A 530 45.37 -67.99 -14.38
CA THR A 530 44.50 -66.85 -14.70
C THR A 530 43.03 -67.18 -14.45
N ALA A 531 42.59 -68.39 -14.76
CA ALA A 531 41.22 -68.85 -14.48
C ALA A 531 40.91 -68.89 -12.97
N GLU A 532 41.81 -69.45 -12.13
CA GLU A 532 41.66 -69.45 -10.67
C GLU A 532 41.54 -68.02 -10.11
N ARG A 533 42.30 -67.06 -10.64
CA ARG A 533 42.27 -65.64 -10.21
C ARG A 533 40.92 -64.97 -10.50
N TRP A 534 40.42 -65.05 -11.72
CA TRP A 534 39.14 -64.44 -12.08
C TRP A 534 37.96 -65.10 -11.36
N LEU A 535 38.03 -66.42 -11.15
CA LEU A 535 37.00 -67.16 -10.43
C LEU A 535 37.02 -66.90 -8.90
N ALA A 536 38.16 -66.52 -8.32
CA ALA A 536 38.21 -65.99 -6.95
C ALA A 536 37.52 -64.61 -6.87
N ILE A 537 37.81 -63.70 -7.80
CA ILE A 537 37.20 -62.36 -7.90
C ILE A 537 35.67 -62.46 -8.01
N ALA A 538 35.13 -63.46 -8.73
CA ALA A 538 33.70 -63.71 -8.88
C ALA A 538 32.94 -64.14 -7.60
N LYS A 539 33.66 -64.54 -6.52
CA LYS A 539 33.06 -65.00 -5.23
C LYS A 539 32.96 -63.91 -4.16
N GLU A 540 33.59 -62.77 -4.42
CA GLU A 540 33.67 -61.65 -3.49
C GLU A 540 32.52 -60.66 -3.71
N GLU A 541 32.48 -59.57 -2.94
CA GLU A 541 31.52 -58.49 -3.18
C GLU A 541 31.85 -57.75 -4.50
N PRO A 542 30.84 -57.33 -5.30
CA PRO A 542 29.40 -57.28 -5.00
C PRO A 542 28.60 -58.56 -5.36
N PHE A 543 29.21 -59.57 -5.98
CA PHE A 543 28.49 -60.66 -6.67
C PHE A 543 27.67 -61.60 -5.78
N ARG A 544 27.96 -61.64 -4.48
CA ARG A 544 27.30 -62.51 -3.48
C ARG A 544 25.77 -62.42 -3.46
N ILE A 545 25.20 -61.30 -3.89
CA ILE A 545 23.76 -61.03 -3.92
C ILE A 545 22.99 -61.82 -4.99
N LEU A 546 23.67 -62.34 -6.02
CA LEU A 546 23.02 -62.85 -7.24
C LEU A 546 22.66 -64.34 -7.22
N GLY A 547 23.08 -65.09 -6.19
CA GLY A 547 22.71 -66.50 -6.02
C GLY A 547 23.25 -67.50 -7.07
N ARG A 548 23.89 -67.04 -8.16
CA ARG A 548 24.45 -67.86 -9.26
C ARG A 548 25.67 -68.71 -8.85
N ARG A 549 25.47 -69.68 -7.97
CA ARG A 549 26.53 -70.59 -7.51
C ARG A 549 26.83 -71.72 -8.49
N THR A 550 25.86 -72.15 -9.29
CA THR A 550 25.98 -73.31 -10.19
C THR A 550 26.96 -73.10 -11.33
N GLU A 551 26.92 -71.94 -12.01
CA GLU A 551 27.87 -71.56 -13.07
C GLU A 551 29.31 -71.51 -12.52
N ILE A 552 29.50 -70.87 -11.36
CA ILE A 552 30.79 -70.78 -10.67
C ILE A 552 31.31 -72.19 -10.29
N LEU A 553 30.46 -73.05 -9.72
CA LEU A 553 30.84 -74.43 -9.34
C LEU A 553 31.23 -75.28 -10.56
N LYS A 554 30.54 -75.15 -11.70
CA LYS A 554 30.90 -75.85 -12.94
C LYS A 554 32.30 -75.42 -13.43
N LEU A 555 32.56 -74.11 -13.48
CA LEU A 555 33.85 -73.57 -13.90
C LEU A 555 34.97 -73.95 -12.92
N GLU A 556 34.69 -74.06 -11.62
CA GLU A 556 35.66 -74.60 -10.66
C GLU A 556 36.09 -76.03 -10.96
N ASP A 557 35.14 -76.92 -11.29
CA ASP A 557 35.42 -78.32 -11.58
C ASP A 557 36.28 -78.44 -12.85
N GLU A 558 35.99 -77.64 -13.88
CA GLU A 558 36.79 -77.55 -15.11
C GLU A 558 38.22 -77.05 -14.83
N VAL A 559 38.37 -76.00 -14.03
CA VAL A 559 39.69 -75.47 -13.61
C VAL A 559 40.47 -76.49 -12.77
N ARG A 560 39.80 -77.21 -11.85
CA ARG A 560 40.41 -78.31 -11.08
C ARG A 560 40.90 -79.44 -12.01
N GLY A 561 40.13 -79.78 -13.05
CA GLY A 561 40.53 -80.73 -14.08
C GLY A 561 41.80 -80.31 -14.86
N LEU A 562 41.87 -79.05 -15.30
CA LEU A 562 43.06 -78.50 -15.97
C LEU A 562 44.31 -78.58 -15.07
N ARG A 563 44.17 -78.29 -13.78
CA ARG A 563 45.25 -78.36 -12.80
C ARG A 563 45.75 -79.79 -12.60
N GLN A 564 44.85 -80.76 -12.44
CA GLN A 564 45.21 -82.18 -12.36
C GLN A 564 45.94 -82.64 -13.63
N GLY A 565 45.45 -82.27 -14.82
CA GLY A 565 46.10 -82.60 -16.10
C GLY A 565 47.52 -82.03 -16.23
N ARG A 566 47.77 -80.79 -15.77
CA ARG A 566 49.12 -80.20 -15.70
C ARG A 566 50.02 -80.95 -14.70
N ILE A 567 49.51 -81.31 -13.52
CA ILE A 567 50.28 -82.06 -12.50
C ILE A 567 50.64 -83.45 -13.03
N ILE A 568 49.69 -84.21 -13.58
CA ILE A 568 49.91 -85.55 -14.13
C ILE A 568 50.96 -85.50 -15.26
N ARG A 569 50.88 -84.52 -16.17
CA ARG A 569 51.90 -84.35 -17.23
C ARG A 569 53.29 -84.00 -16.67
N ARG A 570 53.38 -83.14 -15.65
CA ARG A 570 54.66 -82.80 -15.00
C ARG A 570 55.24 -83.97 -14.20
N VAL A 571 54.41 -84.77 -13.53
CA VAL A 571 54.82 -85.99 -12.82
C VAL A 571 55.27 -87.06 -13.82
N ALA A 572 54.56 -87.24 -14.94
CA ALA A 572 54.97 -88.16 -16.01
C ALA A 572 56.30 -87.74 -16.66
N LEU A 573 56.44 -86.47 -17.06
CA LEU A 573 57.70 -85.93 -17.61
C LEU A 573 58.84 -85.97 -16.58
N GLY A 574 58.56 -85.66 -15.31
CA GLY A 574 59.54 -85.73 -14.22
C GLY A 574 59.96 -87.16 -13.91
N GLY A 575 59.04 -88.14 -13.98
CA GLY A 575 59.34 -89.56 -13.85
C GLY A 575 60.16 -90.10 -15.01
N VAL A 576 59.85 -89.70 -16.25
CA VAL A 576 60.66 -90.01 -17.44
C VAL A 576 62.05 -89.37 -17.34
N ALA A 577 62.13 -88.11 -16.90
CA ALA A 577 63.40 -87.42 -16.68
C ALA A 577 64.23 -88.11 -15.57
N LEU A 578 63.61 -88.56 -14.47
CA LEU A 578 64.26 -89.34 -13.41
C LEU A 578 64.74 -90.71 -13.91
N LEU A 579 63.99 -91.39 -14.77
CA LEU A 579 64.43 -92.65 -15.40
C LEU A 579 65.64 -92.42 -16.32
N ILE A 580 65.63 -91.34 -17.12
CA ILE A 580 66.76 -90.95 -17.97
C ILE A 580 67.97 -90.56 -17.11
N LEU A 581 67.79 -89.77 -16.06
CA LEU A 581 68.86 -89.35 -15.15
C LEU A 581 69.44 -90.54 -14.37
N GLY A 582 68.59 -91.49 -13.97
CA GLY A 582 69.00 -92.76 -13.38
C GLY A 582 69.80 -93.64 -14.36
N ALA A 583 69.39 -93.72 -15.62
CA ALA A 583 70.15 -94.41 -16.66
C ALA A 583 71.51 -93.74 -16.93
N VAL A 584 71.57 -92.40 -16.95
CA VAL A 584 72.82 -91.64 -17.07
C VAL A 584 73.72 -91.83 -15.84
N LEU A 585 73.17 -91.89 -14.62
CA LEU A 585 73.91 -92.20 -13.39
C LEU A 585 74.51 -93.63 -13.42
N VAL A 586 73.80 -94.60 -13.99
CA VAL A 586 74.32 -95.97 -14.16
C VAL A 586 75.39 -96.03 -15.25
N LEU A 587 75.23 -95.29 -16.35
CA LEU A 587 76.17 -95.28 -17.49
C LEU A 587 77.43 -94.43 -17.27
N SER A 588 77.42 -93.48 -16.32
CA SER A 588 78.55 -92.59 -16.03
C SER A 588 79.31 -92.94 -14.74
N ARG A 589 79.14 -94.18 -14.25
CA ARG A 589 79.69 -94.65 -12.96
C ARG A 589 81.18 -94.32 -12.77
N ASP A 590 81.99 -94.59 -13.79
CA ASP A 590 83.45 -94.40 -13.78
C ASP A 590 83.88 -92.93 -13.70
N ALA A 591 82.98 -91.97 -13.97
CA ALA A 591 83.29 -90.53 -13.97
C ALA A 591 83.04 -89.84 -12.61
N TRP A 592 82.23 -90.43 -11.72
CA TRP A 592 81.81 -89.80 -10.45
C TRP A 592 82.28 -90.54 -9.21
N GLU A 593 82.67 -91.81 -9.30
CA GLU A 593 83.20 -92.60 -8.17
C GLU A 593 84.40 -91.93 -7.45
N PRO A 594 85.34 -91.23 -8.12
CA PRO A 594 86.44 -90.50 -7.45
C PRO A 594 86.00 -89.28 -6.62
N ILE A 595 84.79 -88.76 -6.83
CA ILE A 595 84.27 -87.56 -6.15
C ILE A 595 83.56 -87.93 -4.84
N VAL A 596 83.06 -89.17 -4.74
CA VAL A 596 82.32 -89.65 -3.55
C VAL A 596 83.25 -90.20 -2.47
N ASN A 597 84.47 -90.64 -2.82
CA ASN A 597 85.48 -91.17 -1.88
C ASN A 597 86.85 -90.45 -2.00
N PRO A 598 87.01 -89.24 -1.43
CA PRO A 598 88.31 -88.58 -1.34
C PRO A 598 89.21 -89.14 -0.21
N PRO A 599 90.55 -89.15 -0.37
CA PRO A 599 91.50 -89.46 0.71
C PRO A 599 91.63 -88.29 1.73
N PRO A 600 92.19 -88.51 2.94
CA PRO A 600 92.04 -87.60 4.07
C PRO A 600 93.12 -86.49 4.17
N THR A 601 92.88 -85.53 5.08
CA THR A 601 93.85 -84.56 5.67
C THR A 601 94.08 -83.28 4.80
N ASP A 602 94.07 -82.03 5.28
CA ASP A 602 94.01 -81.45 6.64
C ASP A 602 93.33 -80.03 6.69
N THR A 603 93.12 -79.45 7.88
CA THR A 603 92.36 -78.17 8.13
C THR A 603 93.20 -77.09 8.83
N PRO A 604 93.13 -75.77 8.49
CA PRO A 604 92.35 -74.73 9.27
C PRO A 604 91.69 -73.63 8.37
N GLN A 605 90.51 -73.02 8.63
CA GLN A 605 90.03 -72.12 9.72
C GLN A 605 90.59 -70.66 9.67
N PRO A 606 89.83 -69.55 9.92
CA PRO A 606 88.42 -69.18 9.57
C PRO A 606 88.23 -67.69 9.06
N THR A 607 86.98 -67.22 8.94
CA THR A 607 86.50 -65.82 9.18
C THR A 607 86.89 -64.71 8.18
N ASP A 608 86.02 -63.79 7.73
CA ASP A 608 84.55 -63.69 7.77
C ASP A 608 84.00 -62.83 6.60
N THR A 609 82.69 -62.96 6.37
CA THR A 609 81.78 -62.15 5.56
C THR A 609 82.19 -60.72 5.16
N LEU A 610 82.17 -60.40 3.85
CA LEU A 610 81.62 -59.13 3.32
C LEU A 610 81.18 -59.25 1.84
N THR A 611 80.23 -58.39 1.44
CA THR A 611 79.38 -58.49 0.23
C THR A 611 79.93 -57.72 -0.98
N PRO A 612 79.88 -58.25 -2.23
CA PRO A 612 79.95 -57.46 -3.45
C PRO A 612 78.52 -57.08 -3.93
N SER A 613 78.17 -55.80 -4.06
CA SER A 613 78.60 -54.86 -5.10
C SER A 613 77.95 -55.15 -6.47
N ASN A 614 76.94 -54.34 -6.83
CA ASN A 614 76.55 -54.12 -8.22
C ASN A 614 76.29 -52.62 -8.47
N THR A 615 77.02 -52.10 -9.45
CA THR A 615 77.03 -50.72 -9.94
C THR A 615 75.74 -50.37 -10.69
N PRO A 616 75.29 -49.11 -10.63
CA PRO A 616 75.18 -48.37 -11.89
C PRO A 616 75.83 -46.98 -11.83
N THR A 617 76.53 -46.61 -12.90
CA THR A 617 77.16 -45.29 -13.09
C THR A 617 76.24 -44.37 -13.91
N ALA A 618 76.23 -43.08 -13.57
CA ALA A 618 75.33 -42.05 -14.11
C ALA A 618 75.95 -41.19 -15.23
N THR A 619 75.28 -40.07 -15.57
CA THR A 619 75.67 -38.87 -16.39
C THR A 619 74.73 -38.71 -17.61
N SER A 620 74.12 -37.56 -17.96
CA SER A 620 74.28 -36.10 -17.64
C SER A 620 72.91 -35.36 -17.63
N THR A 621 72.65 -34.34 -16.79
CA THR A 621 72.72 -32.86 -17.05
C THR A 621 71.68 -32.35 -18.10
N ALA A 622 70.87 -31.29 -17.92
CA ALA A 622 71.01 -30.06 -17.10
C ALA A 622 69.65 -29.44 -16.61
N SER A 623 69.76 -28.54 -15.61
CA SER A 623 69.17 -27.17 -15.44
C SER A 623 67.71 -26.88 -15.87
N VAL A 624 66.86 -26.16 -15.11
CA VAL A 624 67.11 -24.97 -14.27
C VAL A 624 66.30 -24.91 -12.95
N THR A 625 66.84 -24.13 -12.00
CA THR A 625 66.28 -23.60 -10.73
C THR A 625 66.54 -22.06 -10.80
N PRO A 626 65.77 -21.11 -10.18
CA PRO A 626 65.78 -20.84 -8.72
C PRO A 626 64.46 -20.25 -8.10
N THR A 627 64.09 -20.52 -6.82
CA THR A 627 64.37 -19.76 -5.55
C THR A 627 63.52 -18.46 -5.40
N ALA A 628 62.92 -18.06 -4.26
CA ALA A 628 63.44 -18.10 -2.87
C ALA A 628 62.41 -18.18 -1.72
N THR A 629 62.85 -18.74 -0.59
CA THR A 629 62.42 -18.54 0.83
C THR A 629 63.04 -17.22 1.39
N PRO A 630 62.65 -16.60 2.55
CA PRO A 630 62.69 -17.23 3.89
C PRO A 630 61.70 -16.76 5.00
N GLN A 631 61.80 -17.47 6.14
CA GLN A 631 61.21 -17.29 7.49
C GLN A 631 62.33 -16.78 8.45
N PRO A 632 62.12 -15.87 9.44
CA PRO A 632 61.31 -16.06 10.66
C PRO A 632 60.47 -14.80 11.04
N SER A 633 59.99 -14.46 12.26
CA SER A 633 60.26 -14.86 13.67
C SER A 633 59.16 -14.27 14.61
N ASP A 634 58.88 -14.70 15.85
CA ASP A 634 59.04 -16.00 16.57
C ASP A 634 58.36 -15.91 17.98
N GLN A 635 58.09 -17.05 18.66
CA GLN A 635 57.75 -17.22 20.10
C GLN A 635 56.43 -16.57 20.65
N THR A 636 55.70 -17.09 21.65
CA THR A 636 55.96 -18.14 22.66
C THR A 636 54.69 -18.97 22.98
N ALA A 637 54.93 -20.22 23.39
CA ALA A 637 54.03 -21.13 24.12
C ALA A 637 53.39 -20.51 25.42
N THR A 638 52.46 -21.12 26.16
CA THR A 638 52.34 -22.57 26.47
C THR A 638 50.93 -22.97 26.97
N ALA A 639 50.53 -24.16 26.53
CA ALA A 639 49.66 -25.21 27.11
C ALA A 639 48.92 -25.05 28.46
N GLY A 640 47.80 -25.79 28.60
CA GLY A 640 47.18 -26.06 29.91
C GLY A 640 45.78 -26.71 29.87
N VAL A 641 45.65 -27.96 29.41
CA VAL A 641 44.39 -28.73 29.52
C VAL A 641 44.26 -29.34 30.92
N ILE A 642 43.13 -29.12 31.60
CA ILE A 642 42.58 -30.05 32.60
C ILE A 642 41.06 -30.19 32.39
N GLN A 643 40.57 -31.41 32.52
CA GLN A 643 39.19 -31.85 32.30
C GLN A 643 38.61 -32.38 33.62
N THR A 644 37.35 -32.07 33.97
CA THR A 644 36.61 -32.83 35.00
C THR A 644 35.09 -32.78 34.79
N ARG A 645 34.38 -33.81 35.25
CA ARG A 645 32.98 -34.16 34.93
C ARG A 645 32.20 -34.54 36.21
N ILE A 646 31.04 -33.93 36.44
CA ILE A 646 29.90 -34.42 37.29
C ILE A 646 28.64 -33.79 36.65
N VAL A 647 27.58 -34.44 36.12
CA VAL A 647 26.68 -35.56 36.51
C VAL A 647 25.46 -35.12 37.36
N GLY A 648 24.35 -34.81 36.66
CA GLY A 648 22.93 -35.15 36.94
C GLY A 648 22.19 -34.73 38.24
N THR A 649 20.96 -34.19 38.11
CA THR A 649 19.65 -34.87 38.43
C THR A 649 18.41 -33.95 38.29
N GLN A 650 17.19 -34.51 38.34
CA GLN A 650 15.86 -33.88 38.10
C GLN A 650 15.08 -33.58 39.41
N GLN A 651 13.84 -33.05 39.27
CA GLN A 651 12.74 -32.85 40.28
C GLN A 651 12.71 -31.46 40.95
N SER A 652 11.57 -30.84 41.34
CA SER A 652 10.13 -31.10 41.07
C SER A 652 9.23 -29.95 41.60
N VAL A 653 8.24 -29.50 40.80
CA VAL A 653 6.79 -29.26 41.10
C VAL A 653 6.34 -28.41 42.34
N ASP A 654 5.22 -27.66 42.16
CA ASP A 654 4.34 -26.98 43.16
C ASP A 654 4.87 -25.70 43.87
N ALA A 655 4.06 -24.71 44.31
CA ALA A 655 2.67 -24.26 44.01
C ALA A 655 2.40 -22.90 44.74
N ILE A 656 1.17 -22.37 44.69
CA ILE A 656 0.60 -21.25 45.50
C ILE A 656 1.09 -19.84 45.05
N THR A 657 0.32 -18.91 44.43
CA THR A 657 -1.10 -18.46 44.48
C THR A 657 -1.40 -17.39 45.56
N GLN A 658 -2.08 -16.29 45.16
CA GLN A 658 -2.83 -15.34 46.01
C GLN A 658 -2.01 -14.33 46.89
N THR A 659 -2.41 -13.08 47.19
CA THR A 659 -3.63 -12.26 46.91
C THR A 659 -3.31 -10.75 47.01
N ALA A 660 -4.31 -9.91 46.69
CA ALA A 660 -4.56 -8.55 47.22
C ALA A 660 -3.73 -7.37 46.64
N GLU A 661 -4.26 -6.15 46.49
CA GLU A 661 -5.60 -5.58 46.26
C GLU A 661 -5.42 -4.05 46.38
N GLY A 662 -6.01 -3.27 45.48
CA GLY A 662 -6.45 -1.87 45.67
C GLY A 662 -5.48 -0.79 46.20
N LEU A 663 -5.25 0.24 45.37
CA LEU A 663 -5.62 1.60 45.79
C LEU A 663 -6.00 2.50 44.59
N VAL A 664 -6.76 3.55 44.89
CA VAL A 664 -7.58 4.33 43.96
C VAL A 664 -6.93 5.65 43.52
N ALA A 665 -7.22 6.00 42.27
CA ALA A 665 -7.21 7.31 41.58
C ALA A 665 -6.53 8.56 42.21
N GLY A 666 -5.76 9.23 41.35
CA GLY A 666 -6.11 10.59 40.92
C GLY A 666 -5.52 11.76 41.69
N GLN A 667 -4.55 12.45 41.08
CA GLN A 667 -4.36 13.89 41.27
C GLN A 667 -3.62 14.53 40.08
N THR A 668 -4.16 15.65 39.60
CA THR A 668 -3.56 16.52 38.58
C THR A 668 -2.56 17.47 39.25
N ALA A 669 -1.38 17.67 38.67
CA ALA A 669 -0.44 18.69 39.13
C ALA A 669 0.23 19.40 37.94
N THR A 670 0.10 20.72 37.90
CA THR A 670 0.78 21.62 36.96
C THR A 670 1.93 22.34 37.66
N SER A 671 3.14 22.33 37.08
CA SER A 671 4.22 23.24 37.50
C SER A 671 5.20 23.57 36.38
N ARG A 672 5.50 24.87 36.26
CA ARG A 672 6.58 25.46 35.44
C ARG A 672 7.91 25.53 36.21
N PHE A 673 8.94 26.08 35.56
CA PHE A 673 10.26 26.51 36.08
C PHE A 673 11.33 25.41 36.16
N ILE A 674 12.64 25.65 36.01
CA ILE A 674 13.51 26.49 35.16
C ILE A 674 14.95 26.04 35.57
N ASP A 675 15.83 25.81 34.58
CA ASP A 675 17.30 25.75 34.60
C ASP A 675 18.18 24.81 35.47
N GLU A 676 19.39 24.61 34.91
CA GLU A 676 20.70 24.22 35.48
C GLU A 676 21.05 22.78 35.93
N GLN A 677 21.75 22.07 35.02
CA GLN A 677 23.02 21.33 35.20
C GLN A 677 23.30 20.56 36.53
N ALA A 678 23.25 19.22 36.46
CA ALA A 678 24.05 18.34 37.31
C ALA A 678 24.45 17.04 36.57
N THR A 679 25.73 16.65 36.62
CA THR A 679 26.25 15.42 35.99
C THR A 679 26.75 14.44 37.06
N ILE A 680 26.36 13.17 36.97
CA ILE A 680 26.89 12.07 37.80
C ILE A 680 27.20 10.87 36.90
N SER A 681 28.33 10.22 37.11
CA SER A 681 28.85 9.12 36.30
C SER A 681 29.07 7.85 37.13
N PHE A 682 28.81 6.67 36.55
CA PHE A 682 29.21 5.38 37.14
C PHE A 682 29.61 4.36 36.05
N ASN A 683 30.59 3.51 36.39
CA ASN A 683 31.25 2.57 35.50
C ASN A 683 30.48 1.26 35.30
N ALA A 684 30.62 0.67 34.12
CA ALA A 684 30.09 -0.65 33.78
C ALA A 684 31.06 -1.79 34.08
N THR A 685 30.54 -2.98 34.39
CA THR A 685 31.28 -4.26 34.26
C THR A 685 30.30 -5.38 33.86
N SER A 686 30.71 -6.25 32.95
CA SER A 686 29.91 -7.29 32.27
C SER A 686 29.75 -8.57 33.14
N VAL A 687 28.88 -9.56 32.87
CA VAL A 687 28.54 -10.28 31.61
C VAL A 687 27.07 -10.79 31.59
N GLN A 688 26.61 -11.12 30.37
CA GLN A 688 25.33 -11.71 29.89
C GLN A 688 24.78 -12.89 30.74
N SER A 689 23.48 -13.23 30.76
CA SER A 689 22.51 -13.25 29.63
C SER A 689 21.02 -13.05 30.00
N THR A 690 20.30 -12.40 29.09
CA THR A 690 18.91 -12.64 28.62
C THR A 690 17.81 -13.10 29.61
N LEU A 691 16.95 -12.17 30.05
CA LEU A 691 15.49 -12.34 29.84
C LEU A 691 14.74 -11.01 29.67
N ILE A 692 13.82 -11.06 28.72
CA ILE A 692 12.82 -10.10 28.25
C ILE A 692 11.98 -9.45 29.38
N MET A 693 11.72 -8.15 29.27
CA MET A 693 10.40 -7.52 29.51
C MET A 693 10.31 -6.14 28.83
N ARG A 694 9.09 -5.65 28.59
CA ARG A 694 8.74 -4.33 28.00
C ARG A 694 9.31 -3.17 28.89
N THR A 695 9.57 -1.95 28.42
CA THR A 695 8.73 -1.03 27.61
C THR A 695 9.54 0.06 26.88
N GLU A 696 8.90 0.68 25.88
CA GLU A 696 9.03 2.09 25.42
C GLU A 696 10.38 2.83 25.52
N GLN A 697 10.93 3.24 24.37
CA GLN A 697 11.81 4.41 24.29
C GLN A 697 11.46 5.29 23.08
N ALA A 698 11.00 6.50 23.38
CA ALA A 698 11.07 7.62 22.45
C ALA A 698 12.54 8.02 22.25
N GLN A 699 12.93 8.37 21.02
CA GLN A 699 14.30 8.75 20.71
C GLN A 699 14.54 10.23 21.00
N ALA A 700 15.48 10.53 21.90
CA ALA A 700 16.07 11.85 22.07
C ALA A 700 17.51 11.84 21.54
N THR A 701 17.84 12.73 20.61
CA THR A 701 19.18 12.90 20.04
C THR A 701 20.03 13.85 20.90
N VAL A 702 21.24 13.41 21.25
CA VAL A 702 22.23 14.24 21.95
C VAL A 702 23.46 14.43 21.05
N ASN A 703 23.74 15.69 20.69
CA ASN A 703 24.93 16.07 19.94
C ASN A 703 26.09 16.37 20.90
N TYR A 704 27.27 15.78 20.64
CA TYR A 704 28.50 16.15 21.32
C TYR A 704 29.26 17.21 20.53
N PHE A 705 29.42 18.40 21.13
CA PHE A 705 30.42 19.37 20.70
C PHE A 705 31.75 19.08 21.42
N ASN A 706 32.85 19.01 20.68
CA ASN A 706 34.19 18.98 21.25
C ASN A 706 34.99 20.19 20.76
N THR A 707 35.37 21.05 21.69
CA THR A 707 36.08 22.31 21.42
C THR A 707 37.58 22.09 21.57
N GLN A 708 38.38 22.41 20.56
CA GLN A 708 39.82 22.61 20.72
C GLN A 708 40.27 23.96 20.15
N THR A 709 41.14 24.60 20.92
CA THR A 709 41.55 25.99 20.78
C THR A 709 42.68 26.14 19.76
N ALA A 710 42.68 27.26 19.02
CA ALA A 710 43.64 27.54 17.97
C ALA A 710 45.04 27.93 18.49
N THR A 711 46.08 27.58 17.73
CA THR A 711 47.42 28.17 17.82
C THR A 711 47.85 28.65 16.43
N TYR A 712 48.51 29.81 16.37
CA TYR A 712 48.68 30.62 15.15
C TYR A 712 50.13 30.60 14.64
N GLN A 713 50.35 30.36 13.34
CA GLN A 713 51.67 30.56 12.72
C GLN A 713 51.54 30.91 11.20
N PRO A 714 52.10 32.03 10.71
CA PRO A 714 52.00 32.46 9.30
C PRO A 714 53.37 32.33 8.56
N PRO A 715 53.49 32.67 7.26
CA PRO A 715 52.84 32.03 6.11
C PRO A 715 53.85 31.71 4.96
N SER A 716 53.33 31.38 3.76
CA SER A 716 53.97 31.54 2.42
C SER A 716 54.68 30.31 1.80
N PRO A 717 54.66 30.11 0.45
CA PRO A 717 53.46 30.19 -0.41
C PRO A 717 53.39 29.15 -1.58
N THR A 718 52.25 29.14 -2.27
CA THR A 718 52.05 28.81 -3.70
C THR A 718 52.18 27.33 -4.16
N ILE A 719 51.07 26.75 -4.66
CA ILE A 719 50.84 26.48 -6.10
C ILE A 719 49.35 26.18 -6.37
N ARG A 720 48.78 26.94 -7.33
CA ARG A 720 47.51 26.77 -8.10
C ARG A 720 46.14 26.70 -7.37
N PRO A 721 45.07 27.20 -8.03
CA PRO A 721 43.72 27.21 -7.47
C PRO A 721 43.10 25.81 -7.52
N SER A 722 42.57 25.37 -6.38
CA SER A 722 41.50 24.38 -6.32
C SER A 722 40.16 25.11 -6.41
N GLU A 723 39.12 24.39 -6.83
CA GLU A 723 37.85 24.98 -7.27
C GLU A 723 37.10 25.69 -6.14
N THR A 724 36.41 26.78 -6.48
CA THR A 724 35.48 27.45 -5.58
C THR A 724 34.40 26.46 -5.18
N ASN A 725 34.36 26.07 -3.89
CA ASN A 725 33.23 25.36 -3.32
C ASN A 725 32.01 26.29 -3.30
N THR A 726 31.26 26.28 -4.40
CA THR A 726 29.86 26.69 -4.45
C THR A 726 29.13 25.99 -3.31
N PRO A 727 28.28 26.68 -2.52
CA PRO A 727 27.54 26.04 -1.44
C PRO A 727 26.76 24.84 -1.99
N THR A 728 26.92 23.69 -1.34
CA THR A 728 26.19 22.47 -1.67
C THR A 728 24.70 22.78 -1.69
N ALA A 729 24.09 22.73 -2.88
CA ALA A 729 22.66 22.92 -3.01
C ALA A 729 21.95 21.90 -2.12
N THR A 730 21.11 22.40 -1.21
CA THR A 730 20.13 21.57 -0.52
C THR A 730 19.34 20.81 -1.58
N ALA A 731 19.27 19.49 -1.46
CA ALA A 731 18.56 18.68 -2.44
C ALA A 731 17.07 19.05 -2.41
N THR A 732 16.64 19.88 -3.36
CA THR A 732 15.25 20.24 -3.53
C THR A 732 14.47 18.96 -3.81
N VAL A 733 13.54 18.61 -2.92
CA VAL A 733 12.53 17.58 -3.21
C VAL A 733 11.76 18.09 -4.43
N GLN A 734 11.96 17.43 -5.58
CA GLN A 734 11.23 17.77 -6.79
C GLN A 734 9.81 17.23 -6.64
N GLU A 735 8.86 18.15 -6.44
CA GLU A 735 7.44 17.84 -6.35
C GLU A 735 6.95 17.17 -7.63
N VAL A 736 6.13 16.13 -7.47
CA VAL A 736 5.47 15.46 -8.59
C VAL A 736 4.18 16.20 -8.90
N LEU A 737 4.11 16.84 -10.07
CA LEU A 737 2.98 17.67 -10.49
C LEU A 737 1.76 16.84 -10.91
N CYS A 738 2.00 15.66 -11.48
CA CYS A 738 0.98 14.70 -11.94
C CYS A 738 1.66 13.41 -12.41
N ARG A 739 0.85 12.44 -12.85
CA ARG A 739 1.30 11.14 -13.37
C ARG A 739 0.70 10.88 -14.74
N VAL A 740 1.53 10.41 -15.66
CA VAL A 740 1.16 10.15 -17.07
C VAL A 740 1.53 8.74 -17.49
N GLY A 741 0.86 8.19 -18.50
CA GLY A 741 1.10 6.84 -19.00
C GLY A 741 1.00 6.70 -20.52
N ASN A 742 1.64 5.68 -21.08
CA ASN A 742 1.52 5.36 -22.51
C ASN A 742 0.37 4.37 -22.73
N ALA A 743 -0.74 4.86 -23.31
CA ALA A 743 -1.89 4.06 -23.70
C ALA A 743 -1.87 3.61 -25.18
N SER A 744 -0.83 3.96 -25.95
CA SER A 744 -0.70 3.58 -27.36
C SER A 744 -0.17 2.15 -27.52
N TYR A 745 -0.96 1.29 -28.14
CA TYR A 745 -0.66 -0.14 -28.29
C TYR A 745 0.44 -0.47 -29.32
N SER A 746 0.78 0.44 -30.23
CA SER A 746 1.68 0.14 -31.36
C SER A 746 3.06 0.79 -31.29
N ASP A 747 3.22 1.89 -30.55
CA ASP A 747 4.47 2.68 -30.56
C ASP A 747 4.90 3.16 -29.16
N GLY A 748 6.17 2.94 -28.84
CA GLY A 748 6.81 3.50 -27.65
C GLY A 748 7.16 4.98 -27.84
N ILE A 749 6.75 5.84 -26.91
CA ILE A 749 6.88 7.29 -27.04
C ILE A 749 8.31 7.73 -26.74
N ASN A 750 8.89 8.56 -27.61
CA ASN A 750 10.27 9.04 -27.46
C ASN A 750 10.42 9.98 -26.24
N VAL A 751 11.34 9.64 -25.35
CA VAL A 751 11.75 10.46 -24.19
C VAL A 751 13.08 11.15 -24.54
N ARG A 752 13.16 12.48 -24.40
CA ARG A 752 14.25 13.32 -24.91
C ARG A 752 15.08 14.00 -23.82
N THR A 753 16.29 14.42 -24.17
CA THR A 753 17.16 15.25 -23.29
C THR A 753 16.63 16.66 -23.05
N SER A 754 15.89 17.24 -24.00
CA SER A 754 15.25 18.56 -23.89
C SER A 754 13.96 18.63 -24.73
N PRO A 755 13.07 19.60 -24.47
CA PRO A 755 11.93 19.88 -25.34
C PRO A 755 12.35 20.16 -26.78
N SER A 756 11.51 19.78 -27.74
CA SER A 756 11.58 20.02 -29.19
C SER A 756 12.84 19.53 -29.94
N VAL A 757 14.05 19.95 -29.55
CA VAL A 757 15.33 19.66 -30.23
C VAL A 757 16.18 18.58 -29.55
N GLY A 758 15.75 18.05 -28.40
CA GLY A 758 16.53 17.08 -27.63
C GLY A 758 16.71 15.72 -28.32
N THR A 759 17.88 15.11 -28.13
CA THR A 759 18.16 13.72 -28.53
C THR A 759 17.25 12.75 -27.77
N VAL A 760 16.83 11.66 -28.43
CA VAL A 760 16.04 10.61 -27.78
C VAL A 760 16.94 9.76 -26.88
N ILE A 761 16.63 9.71 -25.58
CA ILE A 761 17.32 8.91 -24.57
C ILE A 761 16.81 7.47 -24.60
N THR A 762 15.48 7.31 -24.68
CA THR A 762 14.80 6.01 -24.63
C THR A 762 13.36 6.15 -25.16
N ARG A 763 12.59 5.05 -25.15
CA ARG A 763 11.16 5.03 -25.47
C ARG A 763 10.34 4.45 -24.32
N MET A 764 9.33 5.21 -23.87
CA MET A 764 8.36 4.77 -22.88
C MET A 764 7.38 3.78 -23.53
N GLN A 765 7.42 2.53 -23.09
CA GLN A 765 6.64 1.42 -23.67
C GLN A 765 5.16 1.50 -23.26
N PHE A 766 4.30 0.77 -23.97
CA PHE A 766 2.90 0.61 -23.62
C PHE A 766 2.73 0.17 -22.15
N ASN A 767 1.73 0.72 -21.47
CA ASN A 767 1.41 0.46 -20.06
C ASN A 767 2.54 0.82 -19.06
N GLN A 768 3.52 1.64 -19.45
CA GLN A 768 4.43 2.30 -18.51
C GLN A 768 3.83 3.63 -18.04
N ALA A 769 3.99 3.91 -16.74
CA ALA A 769 3.60 5.15 -16.08
C ALA A 769 4.83 5.92 -15.60
N ALA A 770 4.75 7.25 -15.62
CA ALA A 770 5.82 8.17 -15.29
C ALA A 770 5.30 9.36 -14.49
N ASP A 771 6.13 9.84 -13.57
CA ASP A 771 5.82 10.96 -12.68
C ASP A 771 6.34 12.25 -13.33
N VAL A 772 5.49 13.27 -13.47
CA VAL A 772 5.82 14.56 -14.08
C VAL A 772 6.42 15.48 -13.03
N LEU A 773 7.66 15.92 -13.26
CA LEU A 773 8.44 16.78 -12.36
C LEU A 773 8.40 18.26 -12.75
N ALA A 774 8.14 18.54 -14.03
CA ALA A 774 8.05 19.89 -14.57
C ALA A 774 7.24 19.89 -15.87
N GLN A 775 6.71 21.05 -16.23
CA GLN A 775 6.08 21.29 -17.51
C GLN A 775 6.72 22.51 -18.16
N GLN A 776 6.86 22.52 -19.49
CA GLN A 776 7.42 23.64 -20.24
C GLN A 776 6.78 23.74 -21.62
N MET A 777 6.53 24.96 -22.11
CA MET A 777 6.14 25.18 -23.50
C MET A 777 7.38 25.11 -24.40
N GLY A 778 7.34 24.21 -25.39
CA GLY A 778 8.39 24.06 -26.41
C GLY A 778 8.03 24.75 -27.71
N ASP A 779 8.95 24.68 -28.68
CA ASP A 779 8.71 25.16 -30.05
C ASP A 779 7.38 24.64 -30.61
N GLN A 780 6.69 25.47 -31.41
CA GLN A 780 5.35 25.24 -31.95
C GLN A 780 4.20 25.27 -30.93
N ASN A 781 4.38 25.92 -29.76
CA ASN A 781 3.31 26.14 -28.77
C ASN A 781 2.72 24.82 -28.22
N ARG A 782 3.57 23.78 -28.11
CA ARG A 782 3.24 22.46 -27.57
C ARG A 782 3.78 22.32 -26.15
N ILE A 783 3.04 21.66 -25.27
CA ILE A 783 3.48 21.41 -23.89
C ILE A 783 4.36 20.16 -23.86
N TRP A 784 5.44 20.24 -23.10
CA TRP A 784 6.35 19.14 -22.81
C TRP A 784 6.38 18.89 -21.30
N PHE A 785 6.27 17.63 -20.92
CA PHE A 785 6.38 17.17 -19.55
C PHE A 785 7.78 16.61 -19.32
N LYS A 786 8.48 17.09 -18.28
CA LYS A 786 9.68 16.43 -17.77
C LYS A 786 9.21 15.28 -16.89
N ILE A 787 9.47 14.05 -17.31
CA ILE A 787 9.05 12.83 -16.62
C ILE A 787 10.21 12.10 -15.95
N ARG A 788 9.90 11.38 -14.88
CA ARG A 788 10.74 10.37 -14.23
C ARG A 788 10.00 9.03 -14.22
N TYR A 789 10.66 7.95 -14.64
CA TYR A 789 10.11 6.60 -14.53
C TYR A 789 11.20 5.54 -14.37
N VAL A 790 10.81 4.34 -13.94
CA VAL A 790 11.73 3.21 -13.74
C VAL A 790 11.66 2.27 -14.94
N LEU A 791 12.83 1.95 -15.50
CA LEU A 791 13.01 1.00 -16.59
C LEU A 791 13.98 -0.10 -16.12
N GLY A 792 13.43 -1.24 -15.71
CA GLY A 792 14.21 -2.30 -15.05
C GLY A 792 14.68 -1.84 -13.66
N SER A 793 15.99 -1.75 -13.46
CA SER A 793 16.61 -1.21 -12.23
C SER A 793 17.09 0.24 -12.37
N ALA A 794 16.93 0.87 -13.53
CA ALA A 794 17.39 2.23 -13.79
C ALA A 794 16.23 3.24 -13.72
N THR A 795 16.46 4.37 -13.06
CA THR A 795 15.57 5.54 -13.15
C THR A 795 15.96 6.37 -14.36
N VAL A 796 15.00 6.67 -15.22
CA VAL A 796 15.17 7.53 -16.40
C VAL A 796 14.44 8.85 -16.18
N GLU A 797 15.13 9.96 -16.45
CA GLU A 797 14.53 11.29 -16.58
C GLU A 797 14.66 11.82 -17.99
N GLY A 798 13.63 12.54 -18.46
CA GLY A 798 13.67 13.24 -19.74
C GLY A 798 12.34 13.89 -20.09
N TRP A 799 12.24 14.44 -21.29
CA TRP A 799 11.10 15.20 -21.77
C TRP A 799 10.24 14.39 -22.74
N ILE A 800 8.93 14.40 -22.52
CA ILE A 800 7.91 13.78 -23.37
C ILE A 800 6.87 14.84 -23.75
N GLN A 801 6.26 14.72 -24.94
CA GLN A 801 5.24 15.65 -25.40
C GLN A 801 3.89 15.31 -24.76
N SER A 802 3.16 16.32 -24.26
CA SER A 802 1.86 16.14 -23.56
C SER A 802 0.85 15.35 -24.38
N ASP A 803 0.76 15.66 -25.68
CA ASP A 803 -0.27 15.15 -26.60
C ASP A 803 -0.14 13.64 -26.87
N LEU A 804 0.99 13.03 -26.50
CA LEU A 804 1.28 11.62 -26.75
C LEU A 804 1.04 10.74 -25.52
N VAL A 805 0.83 11.32 -24.34
CA VAL A 805 0.63 10.59 -23.08
C VAL A 805 -0.78 10.77 -22.53
N LEU A 806 -1.31 9.72 -21.92
CA LEU A 806 -2.56 9.79 -21.16
C LEU A 806 -2.25 10.33 -19.77
N GLN A 807 -2.98 11.36 -19.32
CA GLN A 807 -2.91 11.82 -17.94
C GLN A 807 -3.64 10.80 -17.04
N LEU A 808 -2.89 10.15 -16.14
CA LEU A 808 -3.43 9.21 -15.15
C LEU A 808 -3.90 9.93 -13.88
N THR A 809 -3.28 11.08 -13.60
CA THR A 809 -3.78 12.11 -12.69
C THR A 809 -3.71 13.45 -13.43
N PRO A 810 -4.66 14.39 -13.20
CA PRO A 810 -4.72 15.64 -13.95
C PRO A 810 -3.50 16.51 -13.67
N CYS A 811 -2.86 17.01 -14.73
CA CYS A 811 -1.75 17.92 -14.63
C CYS A 811 -2.24 19.37 -14.45
N PRO A 812 -1.61 20.19 -13.57
CA PRO A 812 -1.95 21.60 -13.45
C PRO A 812 -1.71 22.30 -14.79
N GLN A 813 -2.64 23.18 -15.18
CA GLN A 813 -2.56 23.90 -16.45
C GLN A 813 -1.37 24.88 -16.44
N LEU A 814 -0.65 24.96 -17.56
CA LEU A 814 0.41 25.95 -17.70
C LEU A 814 -0.22 27.34 -17.88
N ASN A 815 -0.17 28.18 -16.85
CA ASN A 815 -0.49 29.60 -16.99
C ASN A 815 0.63 30.27 -17.80
N ASN A 816 0.27 30.91 -18.91
CA ASN A 816 1.18 31.67 -19.79
C ASN A 816 1.69 32.95 -19.13
#